data_AF-A0A1C5ZDQ9-F1
#
_entry.id   AF-A0A1C5ZDQ9-F1
#
_cell.length_a   1.000
_cell.length_b   1.000
_cell.length_c   1.000
_cell.angle_alpha   90.00
_cell.angle_beta   90.00
_cell.angle_gamma   90.00
#
_symmetry.space_group_name_H-M   'P 1'
#
loop_
_entity.id
_entity.type
_entity.pdbx_description
1 polymer ?
#
loop_
_entity_poly.entity_id
_entity_poly.type
_entity_poly.pdbx_seq_one_letter_code
_entity_poly.pdbx_strand_id
1 'polypeptide(L)'
;MMLKKFFSCFMAAAIAAAGLITGNYSYISIDSAAADSYLSAPASTDVLKESAYVTWTPVSGADGYNVYCKPIGGSYVQLDSMLIRQYKGYFRADAVGLKPGSYVMKVVPTADGKEDTSKAVESDAITVGNYDRSGFAFSKNSPNGGTGVGAYNDDGTLKDDAIVLYLTEETKKTMKFDVKGSSGYVSCTGLVEILDAYSDGYDSRPLNIRIIGKVTADGVVGANSDTNNLNLKTNNTKRIVKNITIEGIGDDAVCYGFGIRGLKIQSVEIRNIGIMLFGDDGIAFETANKNIWVHNNDIFYGTAGGDADQAKGDGSLDLKNDSQYFTISYNHFWDSGKMSLCGMKSETGENWITYHHNWFDHSDSRHPRIRTMSVHVYNNYYDGNAKYGVGAVLDADAFVEANYFRNCKYPMLICGQGSDTGTFDDGVGAMIKSYGNYIEGAKGYITQNESSTSFDAYEVSSRNDKVPDSVKSLDGMGYNNFDTDSSIMYSYTADAAADVPAIVMSEAGRLGGGDFNFEFTSADDEDYAVNTALMAQIKSYTSPVIAIGSGFTSGEVDPPTTTPAVTTKSPETTPSQITTAKQQTTKATTKTTSEIVISADAVYCSPNGSDSAKGTKDDPMSVNAAISMAKEKQSITIYLLGGTYKLDKTIMIEESNSGNSGSFKTIMAYPGDEVIWDFSAMAIADANRGVVLDGSYWYFKGFEIKGAGDNGMLLSGDNNIIEMMVFNDNQDTGLQISRYQSAYNTIAQWPSNNLILNCTSKNNCDNKSMENADGFAAKLTCGEGNVFDGCMAYNNSDDGWDLFAKSETGPIGVVTLRNCIAFRNGYTEFGEGYGDCDGNGFKLGGSGVGSAHIVENCLAFENLNCGFTDNNNPKLESLKNCTAYNNSVGANGKPNYSVYRCVDDGCDFSNIISYINQDELTKALAPGVSLKLANDKFVGTIENSVYYNSGYYYVTDKVNVANGEKVGTKGAAITDDDFISITAPAMGSDFHKLWRNADGTLNTNGFMETKSTSKYADLGIDFQSIELPPVPIITTPAVTTASSVETTVTTVSTSVSSSESQQSTEEATVPSYTGDLSKIKYGDVNEDGLIDSTDIVILNKYLLNNAGYPLKSDTALENANCVYDSSIDTKDSLAIINFILQTISEDDLGKKS
;
A
#
# COMPACT_ATOMS: atom_id res chain seq x y z
N MET A 1 -24.11 -72.69 -26.36
CA MET A 1 -23.48 -72.19 -27.61
C MET A 1 -23.01 -70.78 -27.32
N MET A 2 -21.76 -70.60 -26.91
CA MET A 2 -20.60 -70.27 -27.76
C MET A 2 -20.71 -68.92 -28.51
N LEU A 3 -19.86 -67.99 -28.07
CA LEU A 3 -18.92 -67.16 -28.86
C LEU A 3 -19.41 -66.13 -29.92
N LYS A 4 -18.97 -64.87 -29.69
CA LYS A 4 -18.23 -63.95 -30.59
C LYS A 4 -18.91 -63.19 -31.76
N LYS A 5 -18.67 -61.85 -31.73
CA LYS A 5 -18.09 -60.94 -32.76
C LYS A 5 -18.95 -60.26 -33.87
N PHE A 6 -18.85 -58.91 -33.88
CA PHE A 6 -18.61 -57.91 -34.97
C PHE A 6 -19.70 -57.35 -35.95
N PHE A 7 -19.67 -55.99 -36.09
CA PHE A 7 -19.89 -55.04 -37.23
C PHE A 7 -21.23 -54.22 -37.48
N SER A 8 -21.07 -52.86 -37.57
CA SER A 8 -21.64 -51.75 -38.44
C SER A 8 -23.13 -51.38 -38.63
N CYS A 9 -23.45 -50.04 -38.73
CA CYS A 9 -24.12 -49.33 -39.87
C CYS A 9 -24.73 -47.90 -39.59
N PHE A 10 -24.62 -46.99 -40.59
CA PHE A 10 -25.53 -45.99 -41.26
C PHE A 10 -26.54 -44.99 -40.60
N MET A 11 -26.49 -43.73 -41.12
CA MET A 11 -27.51 -42.73 -41.62
C MET A 11 -28.83 -42.33 -40.91
N ALA A 12 -29.05 -40.99 -40.94
CA ALA A 12 -30.24 -40.19 -41.38
C ALA A 12 -31.38 -39.71 -40.41
N ALA A 13 -31.67 -38.39 -40.56
CA ALA A 13 -32.97 -37.65 -40.65
C ALA A 13 -33.82 -37.21 -39.41
N ALA A 14 -34.02 -35.87 -39.32
CA ALA A 14 -35.27 -35.07 -39.26
C ALA A 14 -36.34 -35.14 -38.13
N ILE A 15 -36.72 -33.92 -37.65
CA ILE A 15 -38.05 -33.38 -37.25
C ILE A 15 -38.72 -33.78 -35.90
N ALA A 16 -38.86 -32.74 -35.06
CA ALA A 16 -39.97 -32.26 -34.20
C ALA A 16 -40.91 -33.17 -33.37
N ALA A 17 -41.16 -32.63 -32.16
CA ALA A 17 -42.41 -32.56 -31.39
C ALA A 17 -42.69 -33.59 -30.27
N ALA A 18 -42.61 -33.05 -29.04
CA ALA A 18 -43.56 -33.13 -27.92
C ALA A 18 -44.01 -34.51 -27.38
N GLY A 19 -43.35 -34.90 -26.27
CA GLY A 19 -43.95 -35.13 -24.95
C GLY A 19 -45.00 -36.22 -24.74
N LEU A 20 -44.68 -37.22 -23.91
CA LEU A 20 -45.55 -37.71 -22.84
C LEU A 20 -44.83 -38.63 -21.83
N ILE A 21 -45.32 -38.52 -20.60
CA ILE A 21 -44.84 -38.98 -19.29
C ILE A 21 -44.97 -40.51 -19.12
N THR A 22 -44.05 -41.14 -18.36
CA THR A 22 -44.34 -41.92 -17.11
C THR A 22 -43.12 -42.73 -16.62
N GLY A 23 -42.69 -42.47 -15.37
CA GLY A 23 -42.64 -43.53 -14.34
C GLY A 23 -41.31 -44.26 -14.05
N ASN A 24 -40.53 -43.68 -13.14
CA ASN A 24 -39.78 -44.28 -12.02
C ASN A 24 -38.72 -45.37 -12.26
N TYR A 25 -37.45 -45.01 -11.99
CA TYR A 25 -36.53 -45.82 -11.18
C TYR A 25 -35.62 -44.92 -10.31
N SER A 26 -35.77 -45.09 -8.99
CA SER A 26 -34.80 -44.96 -7.89
C SER A 26 -33.68 -43.91 -7.99
N TYR A 27 -33.83 -42.81 -7.24
CA TYR A 27 -32.72 -41.96 -6.82
C TYR A 27 -31.85 -42.70 -5.80
N ILE A 28 -30.60 -42.96 -6.17
CA ILE A 28 -29.52 -43.12 -5.20
C ILE A 28 -28.97 -41.71 -4.96
N SER A 29 -29.09 -41.25 -3.73
CA SER A 29 -28.49 -40.01 -3.24
C SER A 29 -26.97 -40.10 -3.41
N ILE A 30 -26.40 -39.19 -4.20
CA ILE A 30 -25.00 -38.81 -4.07
C ILE A 30 -25.02 -37.50 -3.30
N ASP A 31 -24.62 -37.60 -2.04
CA ASP A 31 -24.41 -36.50 -1.12
C ASP A 31 -23.27 -35.64 -1.68
N SER A 32 -23.57 -34.45 -2.19
CA SER A 32 -22.58 -33.45 -2.57
C SER A 32 -22.62 -32.30 -1.57
N ALA A 33 -22.05 -32.53 -0.39
CA ALA A 33 -21.70 -31.45 0.53
C ALA A 33 -20.40 -30.79 0.06
N ALA A 34 -20.53 -29.73 -0.73
CA ALA A 34 -19.57 -28.64 -0.77
C ALA A 34 -20.29 -27.42 -0.20
N ALA A 35 -19.88 -26.96 0.98
CA ALA A 35 -20.47 -25.82 1.65
C ALA A 35 -19.98 -24.53 0.98
N ASP A 36 -20.86 -23.84 0.27
CA ASP A 36 -20.64 -22.44 -0.15
C ASP A 36 -20.61 -21.56 1.11
N SER A 37 -19.48 -20.90 1.40
CA SER A 37 -19.34 -20.07 2.61
C SER A 37 -20.12 -18.77 2.49
N TYR A 38 -21.13 -18.58 3.32
CA TYR A 38 -21.98 -17.39 3.43
C TYR A 38 -21.39 -16.26 4.31
N LEU A 39 -20.13 -16.38 4.73
CA LEU A 39 -19.40 -15.44 5.58
C LEU A 39 -18.38 -14.67 4.73
N SER A 40 -18.32 -13.35 4.89
CA SER A 40 -17.32 -12.46 4.31
C SER A 40 -16.57 -11.74 5.42
N ALA A 41 -15.26 -11.59 5.24
CA ALA A 41 -14.39 -10.78 6.08
C ALA A 41 -13.67 -9.75 5.19
N PRO A 42 -13.13 -8.66 5.77
CA PRO A 42 -12.18 -7.80 5.07
C PRO A 42 -11.03 -8.62 4.48
N ALA A 43 -10.44 -8.14 3.39
CA ALA A 43 -9.27 -8.81 2.83
C ALA A 43 -8.12 -8.78 3.85
N SER A 44 -7.24 -9.77 3.85
CA SER A 44 -6.17 -9.81 4.87
C SER A 44 -5.12 -8.70 4.70
N THR A 45 -5.08 -8.01 3.55
CA THR A 45 -4.30 -6.76 3.39
C THR A 45 -4.98 -5.54 3.97
N ASP A 46 -6.28 -5.56 4.22
CA ASP A 46 -6.96 -4.43 4.86
C ASP A 46 -6.53 -4.40 6.33
N VAL A 47 -5.77 -3.37 6.70
CA VAL A 47 -5.33 -3.17 8.08
C VAL A 47 -6.39 -2.38 8.82
N LEU A 48 -7.29 -3.08 9.49
CA LEU A 48 -8.31 -2.46 10.31
C LEU A 48 -7.69 -1.90 11.59
N LYS A 49 -7.97 -0.64 11.91
CA LYS A 49 -7.37 0.02 13.07
C LYS A 49 -8.13 -0.42 14.34
N GLU A 50 -7.45 -1.15 15.23
CA GLU A 50 -7.92 -1.60 16.56
C GLU A 50 -9.26 -2.36 16.58
N SER A 51 -9.67 -2.90 15.43
CA SER A 51 -10.96 -3.55 15.23
C SER A 51 -10.88 -4.64 14.17
N ALA A 52 -11.84 -5.56 14.19
CA ALA A 52 -12.04 -6.58 13.18
C ALA A 52 -13.54 -6.74 12.93
N TYR A 53 -13.97 -6.99 11.70
CA TYR A 53 -15.38 -7.25 11.42
C TYR A 53 -15.60 -8.41 10.47
N VAL A 54 -16.82 -8.98 10.50
CA VAL A 54 -17.30 -9.95 9.52
C VAL A 54 -18.74 -9.64 9.14
N THR A 55 -19.13 -10.01 7.92
CA THR A 55 -20.51 -9.99 7.46
C THR A 55 -20.95 -11.38 7.01
N TRP A 56 -22.24 -11.70 7.10
CA TRP A 56 -22.76 -12.99 6.62
C TRP A 56 -24.21 -12.93 6.18
N THR A 57 -24.62 -13.83 5.30
CA THR A 57 -26.04 -13.96 4.92
C THR A 57 -26.82 -14.76 5.98
N PRO A 58 -28.13 -14.50 6.16
CA PRO A 58 -28.95 -15.21 7.14
C PRO A 58 -28.93 -16.74 6.95
N VAL A 59 -28.70 -17.49 8.04
CA VAL A 59 -28.72 -18.96 8.07
C VAL A 59 -30.14 -19.47 8.30
N SER A 60 -30.60 -20.39 7.45
CA SER A 60 -31.94 -20.97 7.56
C SER A 60 -32.16 -21.69 8.90
N GLY A 61 -33.27 -21.34 9.57
CA GLY A 61 -33.66 -21.88 10.87
C GLY A 61 -32.93 -21.28 12.06
N ALA A 62 -32.11 -20.25 11.87
CA ALA A 62 -31.49 -19.52 12.97
C ALA A 62 -32.46 -18.51 13.60
N ASP A 63 -32.45 -18.41 14.94
CA ASP A 63 -33.16 -17.38 15.73
C ASP A 63 -32.21 -16.27 16.24
N GLY A 64 -30.90 -16.43 16.05
CA GLY A 64 -29.87 -15.51 16.50
C GLY A 64 -28.46 -15.98 16.12
N TYR A 65 -27.44 -15.24 16.58
CA TYR A 65 -26.03 -15.55 16.35
C TYR A 65 -25.19 -15.21 17.56
N ASN A 66 -24.23 -16.06 17.88
CA ASN A 66 -23.09 -15.73 18.72
C ASN A 66 -21.86 -15.53 17.84
N VAL A 67 -21.09 -14.49 18.14
CA VAL A 67 -19.85 -14.20 17.43
C VAL A 67 -18.69 -14.22 18.40
N TYR A 68 -17.59 -14.82 17.99
CA TYR A 68 -16.38 -14.97 18.77
C TYR A 68 -15.20 -14.38 18.02
N CYS A 69 -14.23 -13.82 18.72
CA CYS A 69 -12.97 -13.34 18.15
C CYS A 69 -11.79 -13.90 18.95
N LYS A 70 -10.71 -14.28 18.26
CA LYS A 70 -9.44 -14.65 18.89
C LYS A 70 -8.27 -14.07 18.10
N PRO A 71 -7.16 -13.70 18.74
CA PRO A 71 -5.89 -13.60 18.01
C PRO A 71 -5.51 -15.00 17.50
N ILE A 72 -4.81 -15.10 16.37
CA ILE A 72 -4.31 -16.39 15.89
C ILE A 72 -3.46 -17.03 17.01
N GLY A 73 -3.65 -18.32 17.27
CA GLY A 73 -2.98 -19.04 18.38
C GLY A 73 -3.53 -18.75 19.78
N GLY A 74 -4.54 -17.88 19.91
CA GLY A 74 -5.23 -17.56 21.16
C GLY A 74 -6.53 -18.32 21.39
N SER A 75 -7.27 -17.89 22.41
CA SER A 75 -8.61 -18.43 22.76
C SER A 75 -9.72 -17.50 22.29
N TYR A 76 -10.84 -18.09 21.87
CA TYR A 76 -12.04 -17.35 21.51
C TYR A 76 -12.63 -16.60 22.71
N VAL A 77 -12.90 -15.33 22.50
CA VAL A 77 -13.71 -14.48 23.37
C VAL A 77 -15.01 -14.17 22.65
N GLN A 78 -16.13 -14.41 23.32
CA GLN A 78 -17.43 -14.06 22.78
C GLN A 78 -17.60 -12.53 22.76
N LEU A 79 -18.06 -11.99 21.63
CA LEU A 79 -18.43 -10.60 21.53
C LEU A 79 -19.70 -10.32 22.31
N ASP A 80 -19.84 -9.08 22.79
CA ASP A 80 -21.13 -8.60 23.25
C ASP A 80 -22.12 -8.64 22.08
N SER A 81 -23.33 -9.14 22.32
CA SER A 81 -24.40 -9.18 21.33
C SER A 81 -24.68 -7.81 20.70
N MET A 82 -24.50 -6.70 21.44
CA MET A 82 -24.73 -5.35 20.93
C MET A 82 -23.80 -4.99 19.75
N LEU A 83 -22.69 -5.70 19.60
CA LEU A 83 -21.76 -5.52 18.47
C LEU A 83 -22.21 -6.27 17.21
N ILE A 84 -23.35 -6.97 17.25
CA ILE A 84 -23.95 -7.71 16.14
C ILE A 84 -25.17 -6.94 15.62
N ARG A 85 -25.23 -6.74 14.30
CA ARG A 85 -26.25 -5.94 13.62
C ARG A 85 -26.85 -6.67 12.43
N GLN A 86 -28.14 -6.48 12.21
CA GLN A 86 -28.88 -6.96 11.04
C GLN A 86 -29.08 -5.83 10.04
N TYR A 87 -28.84 -6.14 8.77
CA TYR A 87 -29.07 -5.28 7.62
C TYR A 87 -30.00 -5.97 6.62
N LYS A 88 -30.38 -5.26 5.56
CA LYS A 88 -31.18 -5.85 4.48
C LYS A 88 -30.35 -6.90 3.73
N GLY A 89 -30.63 -8.17 3.99
CA GLY A 89 -30.03 -9.31 3.29
C GLY A 89 -28.75 -9.88 3.92
N TYR A 90 -28.22 -9.26 4.99
CA TYR A 90 -27.00 -9.73 5.66
C TYR A 90 -26.94 -9.27 7.13
N PHE A 91 -25.97 -9.78 7.86
CA PHE A 91 -25.60 -9.41 9.23
C PHE A 91 -24.14 -8.95 9.27
N ARG A 92 -23.78 -8.17 10.30
CA ARG A 92 -22.40 -7.73 10.57
C ARG A 92 -22.08 -7.85 12.05
N ALA A 93 -20.82 -8.13 12.39
CA ALA A 93 -20.31 -8.03 13.75
C ALA A 93 -18.92 -7.39 13.78
N ASP A 94 -18.66 -6.52 14.76
CA ASP A 94 -17.39 -5.79 14.90
C ASP A 94 -16.77 -6.08 16.27
N ALA A 95 -15.62 -6.75 16.29
CA ALA A 95 -14.75 -6.86 17.45
C ALA A 95 -13.90 -5.60 17.56
N VAL A 96 -14.03 -4.85 18.66
CA VAL A 96 -13.37 -3.55 18.86
C VAL A 96 -12.56 -3.53 20.15
N GLY A 97 -11.48 -2.75 20.16
CA GLY A 97 -10.54 -2.70 21.28
C GLY A 97 -9.49 -3.80 21.20
N LEU A 98 -9.04 -4.11 19.99
CA LEU A 98 -8.09 -5.17 19.71
C LEU A 98 -6.65 -4.63 19.67
N LYS A 99 -5.70 -5.47 20.05
CA LYS A 99 -4.28 -5.19 19.84
C LYS A 99 -3.93 -5.33 18.37
N PRO A 100 -2.86 -4.67 17.90
CA PRO A 100 -2.26 -5.02 16.62
C PRO A 100 -1.92 -6.51 16.55
N GLY A 101 -2.24 -7.13 15.42
CA GLY A 101 -2.05 -8.55 15.20
C GLY A 101 -3.04 -9.12 14.22
N SER A 102 -3.03 -10.44 14.06
CA SER A 102 -3.98 -11.14 13.19
C SER A 102 -5.04 -11.85 14.04
N TYR A 103 -6.29 -11.76 13.60
CA TYR A 103 -7.46 -12.27 14.32
C TYR A 103 -8.30 -13.19 13.43
N VAL A 104 -9.04 -14.10 14.07
CA VAL A 104 -10.07 -14.91 13.40
C VAL A 104 -11.38 -14.69 14.14
N MET A 105 -12.44 -14.44 13.38
CA MET A 105 -13.80 -14.33 13.89
C MET A 105 -14.61 -15.56 13.52
N LYS A 106 -15.41 -16.04 14.46
CA LYS A 106 -16.29 -17.20 14.28
C LYS A 106 -17.73 -16.79 14.52
N VAL A 107 -18.61 -17.12 13.58
CA VAL A 107 -20.05 -16.91 13.67
C VAL A 107 -20.72 -18.26 13.91
N VAL A 108 -21.58 -18.33 14.93
CA VAL A 108 -22.33 -19.53 15.29
C VAL A 108 -23.82 -19.17 15.34
N PRO A 109 -24.66 -19.72 14.44
CA PRO A 109 -26.10 -19.49 14.52
C PRO A 109 -26.70 -20.18 15.75
N THR A 110 -27.75 -19.59 16.30
CA THR A 110 -28.54 -20.18 17.37
C THR A 110 -29.89 -20.67 16.85
N ALA A 111 -30.44 -21.71 17.47
CA ALA A 111 -31.80 -22.19 17.27
C ALA A 111 -32.38 -22.64 18.62
N ASP A 112 -33.58 -22.16 18.96
CA ASP A 112 -34.21 -22.31 20.27
C ASP A 112 -33.28 -21.84 21.42
N GLY A 113 -32.53 -20.76 21.18
CA GLY A 113 -31.57 -20.18 22.13
C GLY A 113 -30.33 -21.04 22.39
N LYS A 114 -30.03 -22.03 21.53
CA LYS A 114 -28.83 -22.88 21.63
C LYS A 114 -27.98 -22.78 20.37
N GLU A 115 -26.66 -22.83 20.53
CA GLU A 115 -25.74 -22.85 19.39
C GLU A 115 -25.90 -24.11 18.53
N ASP A 116 -26.04 -23.91 17.23
CA ASP A 116 -25.92 -24.96 16.22
C ASP A 116 -24.50 -24.95 15.66
N THR A 117 -23.57 -25.58 16.39
CA THR A 117 -22.15 -25.62 16.03
C THR A 117 -21.87 -26.34 14.71
N SER A 118 -22.84 -27.13 14.20
CA SER A 118 -22.72 -27.77 12.89
C SER A 118 -22.80 -26.78 11.73
N LYS A 119 -23.28 -25.56 11.99
CA LYS A 119 -23.37 -24.44 11.04
C LYS A 119 -22.47 -23.27 11.45
N ALA A 120 -21.47 -23.52 12.30
CA ALA A 120 -20.47 -22.51 12.62
C ALA A 120 -19.56 -22.26 11.42
N VAL A 121 -19.21 -21.00 11.20
CA VAL A 121 -18.28 -20.57 10.15
C VAL A 121 -17.20 -19.68 10.77
N GLU A 122 -15.96 -19.83 10.32
CA GLU A 122 -14.82 -19.01 10.73
C GLU A 122 -14.35 -18.17 9.55
N SER A 123 -13.92 -16.94 9.83
CA SER A 123 -13.31 -16.06 8.84
C SER A 123 -11.89 -16.50 8.52
N ASP A 124 -11.37 -16.02 7.40
CA ASP A 124 -9.92 -15.91 7.21
C ASP A 124 -9.30 -14.94 8.24
N ALA A 125 -7.97 -14.86 8.24
CA ALA A 125 -7.23 -13.96 9.12
C ALA A 125 -7.53 -12.49 8.78
N ILE A 126 -7.95 -11.73 9.79
CA ILE A 126 -8.18 -10.29 9.73
C ILE A 126 -6.99 -9.58 10.35
N THR A 127 -6.38 -8.67 9.62
CA THR A 127 -5.21 -7.89 10.10
C THR A 127 -5.68 -6.65 10.85
N VAL A 128 -5.17 -6.49 12.07
CA VAL A 128 -5.46 -5.36 12.95
C VAL A 128 -4.18 -4.55 13.15
N GLY A 129 -4.27 -3.24 12.96
CA GLY A 129 -3.18 -2.28 13.18
C GLY A 129 -3.52 -1.24 14.26
N ASN A 130 -2.61 -0.30 14.48
CA ASN A 130 -2.80 0.84 15.38
C ASN A 130 -3.34 2.04 14.62
N TYR A 131 -4.19 2.85 15.27
CA TYR A 131 -4.34 4.24 14.88
C TYR A 131 -3.03 5.01 15.07
N ASP A 132 -2.80 6.01 14.21
CA ASP A 132 -1.67 6.93 14.29
C ASP A 132 -1.80 7.85 15.53
N ARG A 133 -0.89 7.64 16.49
CA ARG A 133 -0.82 8.38 17.76
C ARG A 133 0.25 9.47 17.73
N SER A 134 0.35 10.20 16.63
CA SER A 134 1.17 11.41 16.52
C SER A 134 0.38 12.67 16.90
N GLY A 135 1.07 13.75 17.24
CA GLY A 135 0.45 15.02 17.65
C GLY A 135 0.62 15.37 19.13
N PHE A 136 0.24 16.59 19.49
CA PHE A 136 0.43 17.11 20.84
C PHE A 136 -0.41 16.39 21.92
N ALA A 137 -1.50 15.71 21.57
CA ALA A 137 -2.19 14.84 22.53
C ALA A 137 -1.30 13.69 23.07
N PHE A 138 -0.24 13.35 22.32
CA PHE A 138 0.72 12.28 22.61
C PHE A 138 2.13 12.81 22.92
N SER A 139 2.30 14.13 23.08
CA SER A 139 3.56 14.70 23.56
C SER A 139 3.86 14.25 24.98
N LYS A 140 5.15 14.07 25.31
CA LYS A 140 5.63 13.80 26.69
C LYS A 140 5.18 14.85 27.71
N ASN A 141 4.89 16.07 27.27
CA ASN A 141 4.44 17.17 28.13
C ASN A 141 2.91 17.20 28.31
N SER A 142 2.18 16.37 27.56
CA SER A 142 0.74 16.22 27.74
C SER A 142 0.42 15.72 29.16
N PRO A 143 -0.78 16.02 29.70
CA PRO A 143 -1.17 15.60 31.04
C PRO A 143 -1.06 14.10 31.35
N ASN A 144 -1.07 13.23 30.33
CA ASN A 144 -0.87 11.78 30.48
C ASN A 144 0.55 11.30 30.11
N GLY A 145 1.49 12.20 29.90
CA GLY A 145 2.88 11.85 29.59
C GLY A 145 3.09 11.24 28.20
N GLY A 146 2.15 11.47 27.28
CA GLY A 146 2.22 11.00 25.89
C GLY A 146 1.58 9.64 25.62
N THR A 147 0.77 9.12 26.55
CA THR A 147 0.17 7.77 26.45
C THR A 147 -1.29 7.73 26.89
N GLY A 148 -2.05 6.79 26.37
CA GLY A 148 -3.38 6.39 26.84
C GLY A 148 -4.40 7.52 26.87
N VAL A 149 -4.76 8.08 25.72
CA VAL A 149 -5.86 9.05 25.61
C VAL A 149 -7.21 8.32 25.67
N GLY A 150 -8.21 8.88 26.36
CA GLY A 150 -9.54 8.29 26.42
C GLY A 150 -9.61 7.02 27.29
N ALA A 151 -10.49 6.08 26.93
CA ALA A 151 -10.71 4.83 27.64
C ALA A 151 -9.80 3.68 27.18
N TYR A 152 -8.96 3.90 26.17
CA TYR A 152 -8.08 2.91 25.58
C TYR A 152 -6.61 3.09 26.03
N ASN A 153 -5.88 1.97 26.01
CA ASN A 153 -4.43 1.92 26.08
C ASN A 153 -3.85 2.20 24.69
N ASP A 154 -2.53 2.41 24.62
CA ASP A 154 -1.86 2.68 23.33
C ASP A 154 -1.76 1.45 22.42
N ASP A 155 -1.98 0.27 22.98
CA ASP A 155 -2.07 -0.97 22.21
C ASP A 155 -3.49 -1.25 21.70
N GLY A 156 -4.41 -0.27 21.79
CA GLY A 156 -5.79 -0.40 21.32
C GLY A 156 -6.73 -1.17 22.25
N THR A 157 -6.25 -1.74 23.37
CA THR A 157 -7.15 -2.40 24.34
C THR A 157 -7.80 -1.42 25.31
N LEU A 158 -8.98 -1.77 25.82
CA LEU A 158 -9.60 -0.99 26.90
C LEU A 158 -8.71 -0.99 28.14
N LYS A 159 -8.66 0.15 28.83
CA LYS A 159 -8.05 0.28 30.16
C LYS A 159 -8.74 -0.63 31.18
N ASP A 160 -7.99 -1.00 32.22
CA ASP A 160 -8.54 -1.74 33.35
C ASP A 160 -9.74 -0.99 33.98
N ASP A 161 -10.75 -1.76 34.37
CA ASP A 161 -12.02 -1.29 34.92
C ASP A 161 -12.81 -0.32 34.01
N ALA A 162 -12.50 -0.28 32.70
CA ALA A 162 -13.26 0.52 31.75
C ALA A 162 -14.71 0.07 31.68
N ILE A 163 -15.60 1.05 31.61
CA ILE A 163 -17.04 0.87 31.49
C ILE A 163 -17.40 1.09 30.03
N VAL A 164 -18.13 0.13 29.45
CA VAL A 164 -18.65 0.24 28.08
C VAL A 164 -20.15 0.44 28.12
N LEU A 165 -20.62 1.54 27.52
CA LEU A 165 -22.04 1.84 27.32
C LEU A 165 -22.38 1.75 25.84
N TYR A 166 -23.41 0.99 25.49
CA TYR A 166 -23.92 0.91 24.12
C TYR A 166 -25.06 1.91 23.94
N LEU A 167 -24.80 2.98 23.17
CA LEU A 167 -25.76 4.01 22.83
C LEU A 167 -26.38 3.70 21.46
N THR A 168 -27.66 3.34 21.49
CA THR A 168 -28.51 3.17 20.31
C THR A 168 -29.74 4.06 20.45
N GLU A 169 -30.51 4.19 19.37
CA GLU A 169 -31.78 4.93 19.42
C GLU A 169 -32.75 4.38 20.49
N GLU A 170 -32.71 3.07 20.75
CA GLU A 170 -33.58 2.40 21.72
C GLU A 170 -33.05 2.47 23.17
N THR A 171 -31.72 2.46 23.33
CA THR A 171 -31.09 2.38 24.67
C THR A 171 -30.83 3.74 25.31
N LYS A 172 -30.77 4.82 24.53
CA LYS A 172 -30.38 6.16 24.99
C LYS A 172 -31.11 6.66 26.24
N LYS A 173 -32.38 6.29 26.42
CA LYS A 173 -33.21 6.66 27.58
C LYS A 173 -33.32 5.58 28.67
N THR A 174 -32.86 4.37 28.41
CA THR A 174 -33.21 3.18 29.22
C THR A 174 -32.00 2.47 29.80
N MET A 175 -30.78 2.73 29.30
CA MET A 175 -29.55 2.16 29.85
C MET A 175 -29.40 2.48 31.33
N LYS A 176 -28.97 1.49 32.13
CA LYS A 176 -28.81 1.66 33.58
C LYS A 176 -27.38 1.47 33.99
N PHE A 177 -26.89 2.36 34.84
CA PHE A 177 -25.54 2.26 35.36
C PHE A 177 -25.40 2.89 36.73
N ASP A 178 -24.63 2.23 37.60
CA ASP A 178 -24.33 2.72 38.94
C ASP A 178 -23.03 3.55 38.91
N VAL A 179 -23.17 4.85 39.14
CA VAL A 179 -22.06 5.81 39.16
C VAL A 179 -21.63 6.05 40.61
N LYS A 180 -20.32 5.98 40.88
CA LYS A 180 -19.79 6.27 42.21
C LYS A 180 -19.92 7.76 42.53
N GLY A 181 -20.70 8.09 43.56
CA GLY A 181 -20.85 9.43 44.13
C GLY A 181 -20.13 9.60 45.47
N SER A 182 -20.40 10.73 46.15
CA SER A 182 -19.78 11.08 47.43
C SER A 182 -20.09 10.12 48.58
N SER A 183 -21.25 9.47 48.52
CA SER A 183 -21.86 8.72 49.63
C SER A 183 -22.15 7.26 49.28
N GLY A 184 -21.61 6.76 48.17
CA GLY A 184 -21.88 5.44 47.62
C GLY A 184 -22.20 5.50 46.13
N TYR A 185 -22.70 4.40 45.59
CA TYR A 185 -23.15 4.33 44.19
C TYR A 185 -24.56 4.92 44.02
N VAL A 186 -24.77 5.62 42.91
CA VAL A 186 -26.05 6.20 42.49
C VAL A 186 -26.49 5.50 41.22
N SER A 187 -27.65 4.85 41.26
CA SER A 187 -28.24 4.21 40.08
C SER A 187 -28.84 5.25 39.15
N CYS A 188 -28.30 5.34 37.94
CA CYS A 188 -28.71 6.29 36.90
C CYS A 188 -29.42 5.55 35.77
N THR A 189 -30.41 6.19 35.12
CA THR A 189 -31.11 5.66 33.95
C THR A 189 -31.07 6.65 32.78
N GLY A 190 -30.55 6.20 31.64
CA GLY A 190 -30.32 7.01 30.44
C GLY A 190 -28.96 7.71 30.46
N LEU A 191 -28.45 8.07 29.28
CA LEU A 191 -27.10 8.59 29.12
C LEU A 191 -26.90 9.94 29.84
N VAL A 192 -27.89 10.84 29.78
CA VAL A 192 -27.81 12.16 30.40
C VAL A 192 -27.63 12.05 31.91
N GLU A 193 -28.41 11.21 32.60
CA GLU A 193 -28.30 11.04 34.05
C GLU A 193 -26.95 10.44 34.44
N ILE A 194 -26.44 9.48 33.65
CA ILE A 194 -25.13 8.88 33.87
C ILE A 194 -24.01 9.93 33.76
N LEU A 195 -24.00 10.74 32.68
CA LEU A 195 -22.97 11.76 32.48
C LEU A 195 -23.06 12.89 33.50
N ASP A 196 -24.28 13.29 33.91
CA ASP A 196 -24.48 14.24 34.99
C ASP A 196 -23.91 13.71 36.31
N ALA A 197 -24.11 12.43 36.64
CA ALA A 197 -23.49 11.83 37.83
C ALA A 197 -21.96 11.74 37.72
N TYR A 198 -21.42 11.41 36.54
CA TYR A 198 -19.97 11.39 36.30
C TYR A 198 -19.34 12.77 36.48
N SER A 199 -20.07 13.85 36.17
CA SER A 199 -19.56 15.22 36.19
C SER A 199 -19.06 15.71 37.57
N ASP A 200 -19.41 15.01 38.65
CA ASP A 200 -18.93 15.32 40.00
C ASP A 200 -17.50 14.78 40.30
N GLY A 201 -16.99 13.90 39.42
CA GLY A 201 -15.62 13.39 39.43
C GLY A 201 -15.30 12.37 40.52
N TYR A 202 -16.31 11.75 41.15
CA TYR A 202 -16.11 10.70 42.16
C TYR A 202 -15.85 9.32 41.57
N ASP A 203 -16.40 9.05 40.40
CA ASP A 203 -16.11 7.87 39.61
C ASP A 203 -14.89 8.13 38.74
N SER A 204 -13.86 7.33 38.91
CA SER A 204 -12.58 7.46 38.19
C SER A 204 -12.38 6.37 37.14
N ARG A 205 -13.36 5.48 36.96
CA ARG A 205 -13.29 4.41 35.96
C ARG A 205 -13.33 5.03 34.56
N PRO A 206 -12.47 4.57 33.62
CA PRO A 206 -12.57 4.97 32.23
C PRO A 206 -13.96 4.68 31.67
N LEU A 207 -14.47 5.56 30.80
CA LEU A 207 -15.81 5.43 30.23
C LEU A 207 -15.74 5.43 28.72
N ASN A 208 -16.23 4.37 28.10
CA ASN A 208 -16.35 4.24 26.65
C ASN A 208 -17.83 4.20 26.25
N ILE A 209 -18.24 5.11 25.39
CA ILE A 209 -19.60 5.22 24.85
C ILE A 209 -19.55 4.81 23.38
N ARG A 210 -20.12 3.63 23.09
CA ARG A 210 -20.19 3.04 21.76
C ARG A 210 -21.50 3.41 21.08
N ILE A 211 -21.43 4.23 20.04
CA ILE A 211 -22.58 4.65 19.23
C ILE A 211 -22.80 3.60 18.14
N ILE A 212 -24.05 3.15 18.00
CA ILE A 212 -24.43 2.13 17.02
C ILE A 212 -25.64 2.58 16.20
N GLY A 213 -25.47 2.63 14.89
CA GLY A 213 -26.46 3.15 13.95
C GLY A 213 -26.74 4.65 14.15
N LYS A 214 -27.90 5.09 13.68
CA LYS A 214 -28.35 6.49 13.83
C LYS A 214 -28.99 6.72 15.20
N VAL A 215 -28.40 7.62 15.98
CA VAL A 215 -28.96 8.10 17.26
C VAL A 215 -29.46 9.52 17.07
N THR A 216 -30.67 9.82 17.55
CA THR A 216 -31.25 11.17 17.52
C THR A 216 -31.15 11.89 18.87
N ALA A 217 -31.15 13.21 18.85
CA ALA A 217 -30.89 14.08 20.00
C ALA A 217 -31.74 13.79 21.27
N ASP A 218 -33.01 13.42 21.09
CA ASP A 218 -33.95 13.23 22.19
C ASP A 218 -33.47 12.14 23.17
N GLY A 219 -33.20 12.51 24.43
CA GLY A 219 -32.66 11.60 25.46
C GLY A 219 -31.14 11.50 25.51
N VAL A 220 -30.43 12.17 24.60
CA VAL A 220 -28.96 12.32 24.61
C VAL A 220 -28.55 13.72 25.04
N VAL A 221 -29.37 14.72 24.71
CA VAL A 221 -29.20 16.10 25.15
C VAL A 221 -30.09 16.37 26.38
N GLY A 222 -29.58 17.18 27.32
CA GLY A 222 -30.36 17.56 28.51
C GLY A 222 -31.56 18.45 28.13
N ALA A 223 -32.66 18.35 28.87
CA ALA A 223 -33.93 19.04 28.59
C ALA A 223 -33.85 20.59 28.55
N ASN A 224 -32.74 21.18 28.99
CA ASN A 224 -32.46 22.63 28.99
C ASN A 224 -31.12 22.96 28.29
N SER A 225 -30.71 22.18 27.28
CA SER A 225 -29.47 22.42 26.53
C SER A 225 -29.70 23.51 25.47
N ASP A 226 -29.16 24.70 25.70
CA ASP A 226 -29.22 25.83 24.75
C ASP A 226 -28.44 25.57 23.43
N THR A 227 -27.61 24.52 23.40
CA THR A 227 -26.67 24.22 22.30
C THR A 227 -26.92 22.87 21.62
N ASN A 228 -27.90 22.09 22.10
CA ASN A 228 -28.27 20.77 21.57
C ASN A 228 -27.08 19.80 21.44
N ASN A 229 -26.30 19.66 22.52
CA ASN A 229 -25.07 18.87 22.57
C ASN A 229 -25.08 17.79 23.66
N LEU A 230 -24.39 16.67 23.39
CA LEU A 230 -23.96 15.70 24.39
C LEU A 230 -22.84 16.33 25.24
N ASN A 231 -23.08 16.50 26.54
CA ASN A 231 -22.16 17.24 27.41
C ASN A 231 -21.22 16.30 28.19
N LEU A 232 -19.92 16.43 27.94
CA LEU A 232 -18.84 15.91 28.77
C LEU A 232 -18.31 17.05 29.64
N LYS A 233 -18.57 17.02 30.95
CA LYS A 233 -18.26 18.15 31.83
C LYS A 233 -17.71 17.74 33.18
N THR A 234 -16.95 18.64 33.80
CA THR A 234 -16.57 18.59 35.21
C THR A 234 -17.24 19.73 35.99
N ASN A 235 -18.03 19.40 37.02
CA ASN A 235 -18.61 20.37 37.95
C ASN A 235 -17.62 20.80 39.04
N ASN A 236 -16.66 19.94 39.39
CA ASN A 236 -15.71 20.18 40.47
C ASN A 236 -14.25 20.16 39.99
N THR A 237 -13.61 21.33 39.96
CA THR A 237 -12.23 21.49 39.46
C THR A 237 -11.16 20.76 40.27
N LYS A 238 -11.46 20.25 41.46
CA LYS A 238 -10.53 19.41 42.25
C LYS A 238 -10.56 17.94 41.83
N ARG A 239 -11.55 17.51 41.06
CA ARG A 239 -11.76 16.15 40.59
C ARG A 239 -12.17 16.18 39.13
N ILE A 240 -11.18 16.37 38.27
CA ILE A 240 -11.38 16.42 36.83
C ILE A 240 -11.87 15.08 36.32
N VAL A 241 -12.98 15.10 35.56
CA VAL A 241 -13.47 13.94 34.81
C VAL A 241 -12.53 13.66 33.65
N LYS A 242 -12.14 12.40 33.51
CA LYS A 242 -11.15 11.99 32.52
C LYS A 242 -11.32 10.57 31.99
N ASN A 243 -10.57 10.26 30.93
CA ASN A 243 -10.53 8.94 30.27
C ASN A 243 -11.89 8.55 29.68
N ILE A 244 -12.44 9.43 28.84
CA ILE A 244 -13.70 9.20 28.14
C ILE A 244 -13.40 8.93 26.66
N THR A 245 -13.93 7.85 26.09
CA THR A 245 -13.99 7.66 24.63
C THR A 245 -15.44 7.71 24.18
N ILE A 246 -15.71 8.43 23.09
CA ILE A 246 -16.92 8.30 22.29
C ILE A 246 -16.48 7.68 20.97
N GLU A 247 -16.96 6.47 20.67
CA GLU A 247 -16.61 5.78 19.44
C GLU A 247 -17.85 5.28 18.69
N GLY A 248 -17.84 5.38 17.37
CA GLY A 248 -18.82 4.70 16.53
C GLY A 248 -18.41 3.27 16.22
N ILE A 249 -19.39 2.39 16.08
CA ILE A 249 -19.19 1.00 15.69
C ILE A 249 -19.70 0.79 14.26
N GLY A 250 -18.85 0.21 13.42
CA GLY A 250 -19.13 0.04 12.00
C GLY A 250 -18.87 1.30 11.18
N ASP A 251 -19.44 1.34 9.99
CA ASP A 251 -19.38 2.44 9.01
C ASP A 251 -20.61 3.37 9.07
N ASP A 252 -21.59 3.06 9.93
CA ASP A 252 -22.95 3.61 9.91
C ASP A 252 -23.37 4.29 11.24
N ALA A 253 -22.43 4.47 12.17
CA ALA A 253 -22.66 5.16 13.43
C ALA A 253 -22.79 6.68 13.23
N VAL A 254 -23.96 7.23 13.57
CA VAL A 254 -24.29 8.64 13.31
C VAL A 254 -24.96 9.32 14.51
N CYS A 255 -24.40 10.46 14.92
CA CYS A 255 -25.05 11.47 15.75
C CYS A 255 -25.92 12.36 14.85
N TYR A 256 -27.24 12.26 15.00
CA TYR A 256 -28.18 12.99 14.15
C TYR A 256 -28.97 14.02 14.94
N GLY A 257 -28.77 15.29 14.60
CA GLY A 257 -29.46 16.39 15.24
C GLY A 257 -28.81 16.89 16.52
N PHE A 258 -27.58 16.49 16.86
CA PHE A 258 -26.86 16.95 18.05
C PHE A 258 -25.34 16.87 17.86
N GLY A 259 -24.59 17.73 18.55
CA GLY A 259 -23.13 17.72 18.59
C GLY A 259 -22.57 17.21 19.93
N ILE A 260 -21.26 17.34 20.13
CA ILE A 260 -20.55 16.92 21.35
C ILE A 260 -19.86 18.12 21.97
N ARG A 261 -19.96 18.28 23.29
CA ARG A 261 -19.38 19.42 24.01
C ARG A 261 -18.52 18.98 25.19
N GLY A 262 -17.30 19.51 25.26
CA GLY A 262 -16.33 19.30 26.34
C GLY A 262 -16.15 20.54 27.23
N LEU A 263 -16.27 20.37 28.55
CA LEU A 263 -16.10 21.41 29.56
C LEU A 263 -15.23 20.95 30.73
N LYS A 264 -13.99 21.44 30.81
CA LYS A 264 -13.04 21.15 31.90
C LYS A 264 -12.77 19.65 32.05
N ILE A 265 -12.63 18.94 30.94
CA ILE A 265 -12.37 17.50 30.88
C ILE A 265 -10.92 17.23 30.46
N GLN A 266 -10.41 16.04 30.79
CA GLN A 266 -9.06 15.63 30.41
C GLN A 266 -9.05 14.23 29.79
N SER A 267 -8.16 13.93 28.83
CA SER A 267 -8.00 12.58 28.27
C SER A 267 -9.30 12.09 27.63
N VAL A 268 -9.65 12.69 26.49
CA VAL A 268 -10.85 12.34 25.73
C VAL A 268 -10.52 12.00 24.29
N GLU A 269 -11.12 10.93 23.81
CA GLU A 269 -11.02 10.43 22.44
C GLU A 269 -12.41 10.46 21.79
N ILE A 270 -12.52 10.99 20.58
CA ILE A 270 -13.75 10.98 19.78
C ILE A 270 -13.42 10.42 18.40
N ARG A 271 -14.02 9.28 18.05
CA ARG A 271 -13.65 8.57 16.81
C ARG A 271 -14.77 7.85 16.09
N ASN A 272 -14.59 7.67 14.78
CA ASN A 272 -15.42 6.82 13.93
C ASN A 272 -16.92 7.16 13.95
N ILE A 273 -17.28 8.44 14.00
CA ILE A 273 -18.69 8.87 14.00
C ILE A 273 -19.00 9.86 12.88
N GLY A 274 -20.22 9.75 12.34
CA GLY A 274 -20.82 10.77 11.49
C GLY A 274 -21.62 11.75 12.33
N ILE A 275 -21.44 13.06 12.13
CA ILE A 275 -22.18 14.10 12.86
C ILE A 275 -22.96 14.95 11.86
N MET A 276 -24.28 14.86 11.92
CA MET A 276 -25.20 15.49 10.97
C MET A 276 -26.22 16.38 11.68
N LEU A 277 -26.48 17.55 11.12
CA LEU A 277 -27.50 18.49 11.59
C LEU A 277 -27.35 18.85 13.08
N PHE A 278 -26.11 18.94 13.56
CA PHE A 278 -25.82 19.38 14.92
C PHE A 278 -26.34 20.79 15.17
N GLY A 279 -26.46 21.18 16.45
CA GLY A 279 -26.96 22.49 16.85
C GLY A 279 -26.00 23.62 16.50
N ASP A 280 -25.38 24.19 17.53
CA ASP A 280 -24.47 25.33 17.41
C ASP A 280 -23.14 24.89 16.77
N ASP A 281 -22.40 24.06 17.49
CA ASP A 281 -21.14 23.46 17.06
C ASP A 281 -21.25 21.93 16.95
N GLY A 282 -20.55 21.32 15.98
CA GLY A 282 -20.51 19.87 15.81
C GLY A 282 -19.75 19.18 16.94
N ILE A 283 -18.52 19.62 17.18
CA ILE A 283 -17.71 19.26 18.34
C ILE A 283 -17.15 20.55 18.94
N ALA A 284 -17.38 20.81 20.22
CA ALA A 284 -16.90 22.03 20.88
C ALA A 284 -16.22 21.76 22.21
N PHE A 285 -14.95 22.15 22.31
CA PHE A 285 -14.18 22.14 23.55
C PHE A 285 -14.10 23.54 24.12
N GLU A 286 -15.08 23.88 24.96
CA GLU A 286 -15.34 25.28 25.28
C GLU A 286 -14.47 25.89 26.37
N THR A 287 -13.95 25.13 27.32
CA THR A 287 -13.16 25.69 28.42
C THR A 287 -12.26 24.65 29.09
N ALA A 288 -10.98 24.97 29.20
CA ALA A 288 -9.96 24.30 30.02
C ALA A 288 -9.91 22.77 29.82
N ASN A 289 -10.09 22.33 28.57
CA ASN A 289 -10.00 20.92 28.19
C ASN A 289 -8.55 20.54 27.90
N LYS A 290 -8.12 19.33 28.25
CA LYS A 290 -6.72 18.93 28.04
C LYS A 290 -6.55 17.51 27.54
N ASN A 291 -5.53 17.27 26.70
CA ASN A 291 -5.18 15.93 26.23
C ASN A 291 -6.33 15.28 25.44
N ILE A 292 -6.65 15.83 24.27
CA ILE A 292 -7.83 15.47 23.49
C ILE A 292 -7.41 14.96 22.12
N TRP A 293 -8.04 13.88 21.67
CA TRP A 293 -7.85 13.31 20.34
C TRP A 293 -9.19 13.18 19.62
N VAL A 294 -9.32 13.81 18.46
CA VAL A 294 -10.52 13.72 17.62
C VAL A 294 -10.09 13.21 16.26
N HIS A 295 -10.52 12.00 15.88
CA HIS A 295 -10.03 11.39 14.65
C HIS A 295 -10.99 10.44 13.94
N ASN A 296 -10.81 10.28 12.63
CA ASN A 296 -11.62 9.36 11.80
C ASN A 296 -13.13 9.64 11.91
N ASN A 297 -13.53 10.92 11.85
CA ASN A 297 -14.94 11.31 11.91
C ASN A 297 -15.39 11.98 10.60
N ASP A 298 -16.65 11.77 10.23
CA ASP A 298 -17.32 12.55 9.17
C ASP A 298 -18.15 13.67 9.82
N ILE A 299 -17.87 14.91 9.46
CA ILE A 299 -18.57 16.07 10.01
C ILE A 299 -19.26 16.81 8.87
N PHE A 300 -20.59 16.82 8.91
CA PHE A 300 -21.47 17.40 7.88
C PHE A 300 -22.01 18.76 8.32
N TYR A 301 -23.01 19.28 7.60
CA TYR A 301 -23.69 20.51 7.99
C TYR A 301 -24.33 20.47 9.39
N GLY A 302 -24.19 21.58 10.11
CA GLY A 302 -25.01 21.92 11.26
C GLY A 302 -26.36 22.51 10.86
N THR A 303 -27.19 22.81 11.87
CA THR A 303 -28.41 23.60 11.67
C THR A 303 -28.06 25.05 11.37
N ALA A 304 -28.81 25.68 10.45
CA ALA A 304 -28.57 27.07 10.11
C ALA A 304 -28.73 27.97 11.34
N GLY A 305 -27.68 28.75 11.63
CA GLY A 305 -27.66 29.71 12.74
C GLY A 305 -28.39 31.01 12.43
N GLY A 306 -28.21 32.00 13.31
CA GLY A 306 -28.84 33.32 13.17
C GLY A 306 -28.13 34.24 12.20
N ASP A 307 -26.82 34.04 12.01
CA ASP A 307 -25.98 34.86 11.14
C ASP A 307 -25.84 34.26 9.73
N ALA A 308 -25.61 35.12 8.74
CA ALA A 308 -25.54 34.71 7.33
C ALA A 308 -24.39 33.72 7.04
N ASP A 309 -23.29 33.81 7.80
CA ASP A 309 -22.14 32.92 7.71
C ASP A 309 -22.32 31.62 8.54
N GLN A 310 -23.51 31.39 9.11
CA GLN A 310 -23.89 30.17 9.83
C GLN A 310 -24.89 29.31 9.03
N ALA A 311 -25.04 29.55 7.72
CA ALA A 311 -25.97 28.82 6.86
C ALA A 311 -25.70 27.31 6.79
N LYS A 312 -24.43 26.90 7.02
CA LYS A 312 -23.93 25.52 7.04
C LYS A 312 -23.73 24.97 8.48
N GLY A 313 -24.20 25.69 9.50
CA GLY A 313 -23.82 25.51 10.93
C GLY A 313 -22.85 26.62 11.39
N ASP A 314 -22.61 26.75 12.72
CA ASP A 314 -21.50 27.58 13.21
C ASP A 314 -20.18 26.80 13.12
N GLY A 315 -19.55 26.37 14.21
CA GLY A 315 -18.29 25.64 14.18
C GLY A 315 -18.45 24.13 13.96
N SER A 316 -17.64 23.54 13.09
CA SER A 316 -17.62 22.07 12.94
C SER A 316 -16.83 21.41 14.08
N LEU A 317 -15.67 21.98 14.44
CA LEU A 317 -14.80 21.52 15.51
C LEU A 317 -14.05 22.68 16.16
N ASP A 318 -14.54 23.17 17.30
CA ASP A 318 -14.02 24.36 17.96
C ASP A 318 -13.22 24.05 19.24
N LEU A 319 -12.13 24.79 19.48
CA LEU A 319 -11.28 24.70 20.66
C LEU A 319 -11.13 26.08 21.30
N LYS A 320 -11.68 26.25 22.50
CA LYS A 320 -11.86 27.58 23.13
C LYS A 320 -11.34 27.58 24.58
N ASN A 321 -11.00 28.79 25.06
CA ASN A 321 -10.71 29.16 26.45
C ASN A 321 -9.77 28.20 27.20
N ASP A 322 -8.45 28.32 26.99
CA ASP A 322 -7.40 27.56 27.69
C ASP A 322 -7.46 26.03 27.48
N SER A 323 -7.90 25.60 26.29
CA SER A 323 -7.86 24.19 25.89
C SER A 323 -6.50 23.82 25.26
N GLN A 324 -5.88 22.72 25.68
CA GLN A 324 -4.44 22.42 25.44
C GLN A 324 -4.17 20.95 25.10
N TYR A 325 -3.09 20.67 24.36
CA TYR A 325 -2.65 19.32 24.00
C TYR A 325 -3.71 18.57 23.20
N PHE A 326 -3.99 19.05 21.99
CA PHE A 326 -4.96 18.46 21.07
C PHE A 326 -4.26 17.85 19.87
N THR A 327 -4.81 16.73 19.40
CA THR A 327 -4.56 16.18 18.07
C THR A 327 -5.90 16.05 17.36
N ILE A 328 -6.05 16.70 16.22
CA ILE A 328 -7.19 16.59 15.31
C ILE A 328 -6.69 15.93 14.03
N SER A 329 -7.08 14.69 13.78
CA SER A 329 -6.50 13.94 12.67
C SER A 329 -7.41 13.00 11.91
N TYR A 330 -7.16 12.78 10.61
CA TYR A 330 -7.95 11.86 9.79
C TYR A 330 -9.48 12.14 9.83
N ASN A 331 -9.91 13.39 10.03
CA ASN A 331 -11.33 13.74 9.96
C ASN A 331 -11.68 14.24 8.56
N HIS A 332 -12.90 13.97 8.10
CA HIS A 332 -13.45 14.46 6.85
C HIS A 332 -14.53 15.51 7.14
N PHE A 333 -14.29 16.73 6.66
CA PHE A 333 -15.20 17.85 6.79
C PHE A 333 -15.92 18.08 5.47
N TRP A 334 -17.20 17.72 5.43
CA TRP A 334 -18.05 17.77 4.24
C TRP A 334 -18.65 19.15 4.07
N ASP A 335 -18.05 19.96 3.19
CA ASP A 335 -18.52 21.30 2.83
C ASP A 335 -18.79 22.20 4.07
N SER A 336 -17.96 22.13 5.10
CA SER A 336 -18.14 22.90 6.33
C SER A 336 -18.01 24.41 6.09
N GLY A 337 -18.97 25.21 6.56
CA GLY A 337 -18.87 26.68 6.44
C GLY A 337 -17.77 27.29 7.30
N LYS A 338 -17.67 26.83 8.56
CA LYS A 338 -16.57 27.17 9.48
C LYS A 338 -16.08 25.86 10.09
N MET A 339 -14.84 25.50 9.80
CA MET A 339 -14.28 24.25 10.31
C MET A 339 -13.89 24.39 11.78
N SER A 340 -12.78 25.08 12.11
CA SER A 340 -12.26 25.18 13.48
C SER A 340 -11.87 26.58 13.89
N LEU A 341 -12.54 27.09 14.91
CA LEU A 341 -12.02 28.16 15.73
C LEU A 341 -11.05 27.59 16.78
N CYS A 342 -9.77 27.86 16.61
CA CYS A 342 -8.68 27.42 17.47
C CYS A 342 -8.19 28.60 18.33
N GLY A 343 -8.87 28.83 19.45
CA GLY A 343 -8.56 29.88 20.42
C GLY A 343 -9.51 31.07 20.44
N MET A 344 -9.43 31.82 21.52
CA MET A 344 -10.18 33.01 21.89
C MET A 344 -9.22 34.21 21.98
N LYS A 345 -9.32 35.09 22.98
CA LYS A 345 -8.58 36.38 23.00
C LYS A 345 -7.68 36.57 24.21
N SER A 346 -7.67 35.65 25.15
CA SER A 346 -7.12 35.90 26.49
C SER A 346 -6.71 34.60 27.19
N GLU A 347 -6.22 33.66 26.40
CA GLU A 347 -5.61 32.43 26.86
C GLU A 347 -4.42 32.74 27.77
N THR A 348 -4.27 31.95 28.83
CA THR A 348 -3.26 32.15 29.88
C THR A 348 -2.31 30.97 30.07
N GLY A 349 -2.56 29.83 29.42
CA GLY A 349 -1.71 28.65 29.49
C GLY A 349 -1.06 28.26 28.15
N GLU A 350 -0.17 27.27 28.18
CA GLU A 350 0.50 26.74 26.98
C GLU A 350 -0.47 26.03 26.02
N ASN A 351 -0.48 26.38 24.73
CA ASN A 351 -1.53 25.97 23.80
C ASN A 351 -0.98 25.20 22.60
N TRP A 352 -0.59 23.94 22.84
CA TRP A 352 -0.04 23.04 21.82
C TRP A 352 -1.12 22.24 21.11
N ILE A 353 -1.33 22.50 19.82
CA ILE A 353 -2.41 21.91 19.02
C ILE A 353 -1.85 21.35 17.71
N THR A 354 -2.30 20.17 17.30
CA THR A 354 -1.95 19.54 16.03
C THR A 354 -3.18 19.33 15.16
N TYR A 355 -3.07 19.67 13.87
CA TYR A 355 -3.98 19.22 12.81
C TYR A 355 -3.20 18.43 11.78
N HIS A 356 -3.55 17.16 11.55
CA HIS A 356 -2.92 16.40 10.47
C HIS A 356 -3.83 15.41 9.76
N HIS A 357 -3.57 15.14 8.48
CA HIS A 357 -4.29 14.14 7.71
C HIS A 357 -5.81 14.37 7.63
N ASN A 358 -6.29 15.59 7.86
CA ASN A 358 -7.71 15.90 7.72
C ASN A 358 -8.03 16.23 6.25
N TRP A 359 -9.24 15.86 5.82
CA TRP A 359 -9.79 16.22 4.52
C TRP A 359 -10.75 17.41 4.69
N PHE A 360 -10.35 18.57 4.18
CA PHE A 360 -11.18 19.77 4.11
C PHE A 360 -11.84 19.84 2.74
N ASP A 361 -12.87 19.01 2.56
CA ASP A 361 -13.55 18.76 1.30
C ASP A 361 -14.60 19.85 1.04
N HIS A 362 -14.28 20.77 0.13
CA HIS A 362 -15.08 21.92 -0.30
C HIS A 362 -15.54 22.85 0.83
N SER A 363 -14.92 22.75 2.00
CA SER A 363 -15.24 23.58 3.17
C SER A 363 -14.82 25.05 2.94
N ASP A 364 -15.55 26.02 3.49
CA ASP A 364 -15.29 27.43 3.17
C ASP A 364 -14.03 27.98 3.87
N SER A 365 -13.93 27.81 5.20
CA SER A 365 -13.02 28.61 6.03
C SER A 365 -12.64 27.99 7.37
N ARG A 366 -11.58 28.54 7.99
CA ARG A 366 -11.08 28.23 9.34
C ARG A 366 -10.44 26.83 9.44
N HIS A 367 -9.38 26.58 8.68
CA HIS A 367 -8.74 25.26 8.61
C HIS A 367 -7.30 25.21 9.17
N PRO A 368 -7.03 25.52 10.44
CA PRO A 368 -7.86 26.20 11.43
C PRO A 368 -7.82 27.74 11.29
N ARG A 369 -8.70 28.45 12.03
CA ARG A 369 -8.48 29.87 12.38
C ARG A 369 -7.90 29.94 13.79
N ILE A 370 -6.65 30.38 13.89
CA ILE A 370 -5.83 30.35 15.09
C ILE A 370 -5.78 31.72 15.74
N ARG A 371 -6.01 31.75 17.06
CA ARG A 371 -5.80 32.90 17.93
C ARG A 371 -4.92 32.50 19.09
N THR A 372 -3.90 33.30 19.41
CA THR A 372 -3.10 33.19 20.65
C THR A 372 -2.46 31.81 20.95
N MET A 373 -2.42 30.90 19.97
CA MET A 373 -2.02 29.50 20.12
C MET A 373 -0.82 29.16 19.24
N SER A 374 -0.08 28.11 19.62
CA SER A 374 1.00 27.53 18.83
C SER A 374 0.53 26.22 18.20
N VAL A 375 0.37 26.24 16.88
CA VAL A 375 -0.35 25.18 16.16
C VAL A 375 0.54 24.58 15.09
N HIS A 376 0.65 23.27 15.09
CA HIS A 376 1.32 22.51 14.05
C HIS A 376 0.28 21.91 13.09
N VAL A 377 0.40 22.24 11.81
CA VAL A 377 -0.55 21.87 10.75
C VAL A 377 0.21 21.15 9.66
N TYR A 378 0.04 19.83 9.52
CA TYR A 378 0.80 19.05 8.54
C TYR A 378 0.01 17.95 7.83
N ASN A 379 0.37 17.64 6.58
CA ASN A 379 -0.26 16.61 5.76
C ASN A 379 -1.81 16.65 5.73
N ASN A 380 -2.43 17.83 5.77
CA ASN A 380 -3.88 17.95 5.54
C ASN A 380 -4.16 18.20 4.05
N TYR A 381 -5.30 17.72 3.57
CA TYR A 381 -5.76 17.95 2.20
C TYR A 381 -6.84 19.04 2.18
N TYR A 382 -6.52 20.14 1.51
CA TYR A 382 -7.39 21.30 1.29
C TYR A 382 -7.90 21.22 -0.14
N ASP A 383 -9.18 20.91 -0.30
CA ASP A 383 -9.74 20.39 -1.54
C ASP A 383 -10.93 21.26 -1.96
N GLY A 384 -10.68 22.32 -2.76
CA GLY A 384 -11.75 23.22 -3.23
C GLY A 384 -12.29 24.18 -2.17
N ASN A 385 -11.43 24.75 -1.32
CA ASN A 385 -11.89 25.62 -0.23
C ASN A 385 -12.20 27.06 -0.69
N ALA A 386 -13.47 27.45 -0.59
CA ALA A 386 -14.01 28.67 -1.20
C ALA A 386 -13.51 30.01 -0.61
N LYS A 387 -13.06 30.04 0.66
CA LYS A 387 -12.58 31.28 1.31
C LYS A 387 -11.10 31.21 1.67
N TYR A 388 -10.71 30.41 2.66
CA TYR A 388 -9.30 30.32 3.08
C TYR A 388 -8.99 29.04 3.87
N GLY A 389 -7.73 28.62 3.83
CA GLY A 389 -7.18 27.50 4.61
C GLY A 389 -6.81 27.92 6.03
N VAL A 390 -5.51 27.99 6.31
CA VAL A 390 -4.97 28.37 7.62
C VAL A 390 -5.07 29.88 7.82
N GLY A 391 -5.77 30.33 8.87
CA GLY A 391 -5.85 31.75 9.22
C GLY A 391 -5.22 32.02 10.58
N ALA A 392 -4.28 32.96 10.67
CA ALA A 392 -3.62 33.33 11.91
C ALA A 392 -3.92 34.79 12.28
N VAL A 393 -4.40 35.00 13.51
CA VAL A 393 -4.79 36.32 14.03
C VAL A 393 -4.28 36.50 15.47
N LEU A 394 -4.34 37.72 16.00
CA LEU A 394 -3.78 38.07 17.33
C LEU A 394 -2.31 37.66 17.43
N ASP A 395 -1.86 37.03 18.51
CA ASP A 395 -0.49 36.55 18.75
C ASP A 395 -0.33 35.05 18.45
N ALA A 396 -0.99 34.54 17.41
CA ALA A 396 -0.87 33.14 16.99
C ALA A 396 0.46 32.83 16.29
N ASP A 397 0.96 31.62 16.51
CA ASP A 397 2.12 31.03 15.84
C ASP A 397 1.71 29.73 15.15
N ALA A 398 1.83 29.65 13.82
CA ALA A 398 1.51 28.43 13.08
C ALA A 398 2.74 27.89 12.36
N PHE A 399 3.02 26.60 12.53
CA PHE A 399 3.91 25.85 11.64
C PHE A 399 3.07 25.03 10.67
N VAL A 400 3.13 25.39 9.39
CA VAL A 400 2.34 24.77 8.33
C VAL A 400 3.28 24.04 7.39
N GLU A 401 3.34 22.71 7.47
CA GLU A 401 4.27 21.91 6.66
C GLU A 401 3.63 20.76 5.90
N ALA A 402 4.15 20.47 4.71
CA ALA A 402 3.79 19.29 3.94
C ALA A 402 2.27 19.07 3.69
N ASN A 403 1.47 20.14 3.63
CA ASN A 403 0.05 20.06 3.29
C ASN A 403 -0.16 20.16 1.77
N TYR A 404 -1.31 19.69 1.27
CA TYR A 404 -1.71 19.84 -0.13
C TYR A 404 -2.91 20.78 -0.25
N PHE A 405 -2.75 21.86 -1.00
CA PHE A 405 -3.80 22.84 -1.28
C PHE A 405 -4.20 22.81 -2.76
N ARG A 406 -5.33 22.17 -3.07
CA ARG A 406 -5.99 22.22 -4.38
C ARG A 406 -7.10 23.26 -4.36
N ASN A 407 -7.00 24.29 -5.20
CA ASN A 407 -8.05 25.30 -5.38
C ASN A 407 -8.50 25.98 -4.06
N CYS A 408 -7.67 25.93 -3.02
CA CYS A 408 -7.90 26.67 -1.80
C CYS A 408 -7.64 28.15 -2.10
N LYS A 409 -8.69 28.98 -2.04
CA LYS A 409 -8.63 30.37 -2.54
C LYS A 409 -7.48 31.18 -1.92
N TYR A 410 -7.32 31.08 -0.60
CA TYR A 410 -6.18 31.62 0.13
C TYR A 410 -5.64 30.54 1.08
N PRO A 411 -4.57 29.80 0.71
CA PRO A 411 -4.03 28.70 1.51
C PRO A 411 -3.68 29.10 2.94
N MET A 412 -3.11 30.30 3.09
CA MET A 412 -2.68 30.87 4.37
C MET A 412 -3.00 32.36 4.39
N LEU A 413 -3.42 32.87 5.55
CA LEU A 413 -3.66 34.29 5.78
C LEU A 413 -3.16 34.72 7.16
N ILE A 414 -2.49 35.86 7.23
CA ILE A 414 -2.17 36.58 8.48
C ILE A 414 -3.01 37.86 8.53
N CYS A 415 -3.66 38.13 9.67
CA CYS A 415 -4.53 39.31 9.83
C CYS A 415 -3.89 40.61 9.34
N GLY A 416 -4.56 41.30 8.41
CA GLY A 416 -4.25 42.64 7.95
C GLY A 416 -2.98 42.78 7.10
N GLN A 417 -2.38 41.67 6.64
CA GLN A 417 -1.18 41.67 5.80
C GLN A 417 -1.23 40.55 4.74
N GLY A 418 -0.27 40.58 3.82
CA GLY A 418 -0.21 39.64 2.71
C GLY A 418 -1.43 39.79 1.81
N SER A 419 -2.13 38.67 1.59
CA SER A 419 -3.34 38.57 0.80
C SER A 419 -4.60 38.96 1.60
N ASP A 420 -4.51 39.15 2.92
CA ASP A 420 -5.65 39.57 3.73
C ASP A 420 -6.00 41.05 3.51
N THR A 421 -7.12 41.31 2.84
CA THR A 421 -7.63 42.67 2.53
C THR A 421 -8.88 43.04 3.34
N GLY A 422 -9.09 42.39 4.49
CA GLY A 422 -10.23 42.65 5.38
C GLY A 422 -11.07 41.41 5.71
N THR A 423 -10.49 40.21 5.57
CA THR A 423 -11.08 38.93 6.00
C THR A 423 -11.18 38.87 7.52
N PHE A 424 -10.16 39.40 8.21
CA PHE A 424 -10.08 39.43 9.66
C PHE A 424 -10.17 40.86 10.20
N ASP A 425 -10.91 41.04 11.28
CA ASP A 425 -11.12 42.31 11.97
C ASP A 425 -10.79 42.25 13.48
N ASP A 426 -10.32 41.10 13.96
CA ASP A 426 -10.24 40.78 15.38
C ASP A 426 -8.83 40.89 15.99
N GLY A 427 -7.83 41.30 15.21
CA GLY A 427 -6.54 41.79 15.70
C GLY A 427 -5.31 41.23 14.96
N VAL A 428 -4.29 42.07 14.81
CA VAL A 428 -3.00 41.79 14.15
C VAL A 428 -1.97 41.20 15.12
N GLY A 429 -0.85 40.68 14.59
CA GLY A 429 0.30 40.23 15.41
C GLY A 429 0.74 38.77 15.21
N ALA A 430 0.11 38.01 14.32
CA ALA A 430 0.36 36.59 14.19
C ALA A 430 1.51 36.30 13.22
N MET A 431 2.00 35.06 13.21
CA MET A 431 3.03 34.61 12.29
C MET A 431 2.79 33.17 11.82
N ILE A 432 3.00 32.92 10.53
CA ILE A 432 2.96 31.60 9.92
C ILE A 432 4.35 31.28 9.36
N LYS A 433 4.91 30.16 9.80
CA LYS A 433 6.08 29.52 9.19
C LYS A 433 5.60 28.43 8.23
N SER A 434 6.09 28.44 7.00
CA SER A 434 5.70 27.49 5.94
C SER A 434 6.88 26.63 5.49
N TYR A 435 6.67 25.32 5.30
CA TYR A 435 7.69 24.41 4.77
C TYR A 435 7.08 23.30 3.91
N GLY A 436 7.59 23.11 2.69
CA GLY A 436 7.30 21.91 1.89
C GLY A 436 5.82 21.67 1.53
N ASN A 437 4.97 22.70 1.54
CA ASN A 437 3.57 22.58 1.13
C ASN A 437 3.44 22.51 -0.40
N TYR A 438 2.44 21.79 -0.89
CA TYR A 438 2.04 21.81 -2.29
C TYR A 438 0.83 22.73 -2.47
N ILE A 439 0.91 23.72 -3.35
CA ILE A 439 -0.15 24.72 -3.56
C ILE A 439 -0.45 24.84 -5.05
N GLU A 440 -1.70 24.61 -5.44
CA GLU A 440 -2.19 24.81 -6.79
C GLU A 440 -3.56 25.51 -6.81
N GLY A 441 -3.81 26.33 -7.83
CA GLY A 441 -5.11 26.99 -8.04
C GLY A 441 -5.48 28.12 -7.05
N ALA A 442 -4.60 28.45 -6.11
CA ALA A 442 -4.79 29.55 -5.17
C ALA A 442 -4.94 30.91 -5.87
N LYS A 443 -5.77 31.80 -5.32
CA LYS A 443 -5.91 33.20 -5.80
C LYS A 443 -4.91 34.15 -5.18
N GLY A 444 -4.37 33.81 -4.00
CA GLY A 444 -3.36 34.63 -3.32
C GLY A 444 -2.55 33.83 -2.32
N TYR A 445 -1.24 33.98 -2.41
CA TYR A 445 -0.26 33.51 -1.43
C TYR A 445 1.02 34.35 -1.62
N ILE A 446 1.29 35.26 -0.69
CA ILE A 446 2.44 36.15 -0.73
C ILE A 446 3.44 35.69 0.32
N THR A 447 4.65 35.36 -0.10
CA THR A 447 5.73 34.94 0.78
C THR A 447 6.52 36.14 1.30
N GLN A 448 7.21 35.99 2.43
CA GLN A 448 8.07 37.05 2.95
C GLN A 448 9.21 37.43 1.96
N ASN A 449 9.65 36.49 1.13
CA ASN A 449 10.64 36.73 0.08
C ASN A 449 10.12 37.68 -1.02
N GLU A 450 8.81 37.63 -1.31
CA GLU A 450 8.17 38.53 -2.27
C GLU A 450 7.87 39.89 -1.65
N SER A 451 7.54 39.93 -0.36
CA SER A 451 7.22 41.14 0.38
C SER A 451 7.70 41.07 1.82
N SER A 452 8.76 41.81 2.12
CA SER A 452 9.38 41.80 3.45
C SER A 452 8.55 42.51 4.54
N THR A 453 7.49 43.22 4.17
CA THR A 453 6.65 44.02 5.08
C THR A 453 5.18 43.57 5.14
N SER A 454 4.71 42.77 4.17
CA SER A 454 3.32 42.34 4.09
C SER A 454 3.22 41.01 3.33
N PHE A 455 3.08 39.90 4.06
CA PHE A 455 3.13 38.53 3.54
C PHE A 455 2.17 37.60 4.31
N ASP A 456 1.80 36.47 3.71
CA ASP A 456 0.93 35.43 4.27
C ASP A 456 1.72 34.37 5.06
N ALA A 457 2.98 34.11 4.70
CA ALA A 457 3.86 33.20 5.43
C ALA A 457 5.35 33.51 5.25
N TYR A 458 6.15 33.08 6.23
CA TYR A 458 7.61 32.99 6.13
C TYR A 458 8.01 31.58 5.71
N GLU A 459 8.45 31.42 4.46
CA GLU A 459 8.89 30.14 3.93
C GLU A 459 10.33 29.81 4.31
N VAL A 460 10.56 28.57 4.71
CA VAL A 460 11.90 28.05 5.03
C VAL A 460 12.33 26.94 4.08
N SER A 461 13.65 26.77 3.94
CA SER A 461 14.25 25.71 3.11
C SER A 461 14.33 24.36 3.81
N SER A 462 14.31 24.35 5.14
CA SER A 462 14.30 23.16 5.99
C SER A 462 13.31 23.37 7.13
N ARG A 463 12.57 22.31 7.50
CA ARG A 463 11.69 22.36 8.68
C ARG A 463 12.41 22.79 9.96
N ASN A 464 13.70 22.51 10.09
CA ASN A 464 14.48 22.85 11.28
C ASN A 464 15.01 24.29 11.27
N ASP A 465 14.82 25.05 10.19
CA ASP A 465 15.26 26.45 10.12
C ASP A 465 14.41 27.32 11.05
N LYS A 466 15.05 28.24 11.75
CA LYS A 466 14.32 29.20 12.59
C LYS A 466 13.87 30.40 11.77
N VAL A 467 12.69 30.94 12.09
CA VAL A 467 12.31 32.29 11.68
C VAL A 467 13.17 33.27 12.49
N PRO A 468 13.97 34.14 11.84
CA PRO A 468 14.83 35.08 12.56
C PRO A 468 14.03 36.10 13.37
N ASP A 469 14.55 36.51 14.53
CA ASP A 469 13.93 37.54 15.39
C ASP A 469 13.68 38.88 14.65
N SER A 470 14.43 39.16 13.58
CA SER A 470 14.28 40.36 12.76
C SER A 470 13.04 40.34 11.85
N VAL A 471 12.44 39.17 11.59
CA VAL A 471 11.24 39.03 10.77
C VAL A 471 10.03 39.26 11.65
N LYS A 472 9.26 40.30 11.33
CA LYS A 472 8.08 40.71 12.10
C LYS A 472 6.85 40.79 11.21
N SER A 473 5.69 40.53 11.79
CA SER A 473 4.39 40.88 11.21
C SER A 473 4.20 42.41 11.24
N LEU A 474 3.15 42.90 10.59
CA LEU A 474 2.85 44.32 10.45
C LEU A 474 2.83 45.07 11.79
N ASP A 475 2.43 44.41 12.88
CA ASP A 475 2.35 44.98 14.23
C ASP A 475 3.62 44.73 15.08
N GLY A 476 4.70 44.21 14.47
CA GLY A 476 6.00 44.06 15.12
C GLY A 476 6.21 42.75 15.89
N MET A 477 5.28 41.80 15.80
CA MET A 477 5.36 40.49 16.46
C MET A 477 6.17 39.49 15.63
N GLY A 478 6.94 38.61 16.29
CA GLY A 478 7.77 37.58 15.63
C GLY A 478 7.23 36.17 15.86
N TYR A 479 7.87 35.18 15.26
CA TYR A 479 7.54 33.78 15.45
C TYR A 479 8.27 33.16 16.65
N ASN A 480 7.58 32.38 17.47
CA ASN A 480 8.17 31.82 18.69
C ASN A 480 9.11 30.60 18.49
N ASN A 481 9.15 30.03 17.28
CA ASN A 481 9.98 28.88 16.89
C ASN A 481 9.76 27.59 17.70
N PHE A 482 8.54 27.37 18.23
CA PHE A 482 8.20 26.18 19.04
C PHE A 482 8.48 24.85 18.33
N ASP A 483 8.30 24.81 17.02
CA ASP A 483 8.46 23.64 16.15
C ASP A 483 9.92 23.15 16.04
N THR A 484 10.88 24.00 16.41
CA THR A 484 12.31 23.64 16.44
C THR A 484 12.79 23.21 17.83
N ASP A 485 11.92 23.28 18.85
CA ASP A 485 12.24 22.89 20.21
C ASP A 485 11.83 21.43 20.47
N SER A 486 12.80 20.52 20.47
CA SER A 486 12.59 19.08 20.76
C SER A 486 12.12 18.80 22.20
N SER A 487 12.17 19.78 23.10
CA SER A 487 11.57 19.65 24.43
C SER A 487 10.05 19.81 24.40
N ILE A 488 9.51 20.52 23.40
CA ILE A 488 8.09 20.79 23.18
C ILE A 488 7.50 19.80 22.18
N MET A 489 8.15 19.66 21.02
CA MET A 489 7.67 18.86 19.90
C MET A 489 7.61 17.36 20.22
N TYR A 490 6.59 16.72 19.67
CA TYR A 490 6.38 15.27 19.67
C TYR A 490 7.10 14.61 18.49
N SER A 491 7.21 13.28 18.51
CA SER A 491 7.79 12.51 17.40
C SER A 491 6.75 12.26 16.32
N TYR A 492 7.12 12.49 15.07
CA TYR A 492 6.32 12.19 13.89
C TYR A 492 7.22 12.17 12.64
N THR A 493 6.70 11.58 11.58
CA THR A 493 7.24 11.69 10.23
C THR A 493 6.13 12.30 9.38
N ALA A 494 6.43 13.38 8.66
CA ALA A 494 5.49 13.94 7.71
C ALA A 494 5.63 13.21 6.38
N ASP A 495 4.52 12.87 5.75
CA ASP A 495 4.45 12.38 4.39
C ASP A 495 4.84 13.48 3.40
N ALA A 496 5.21 13.09 2.19
CA ALA A 496 5.43 14.07 1.14
C ALA A 496 4.10 14.75 0.80
N ALA A 497 4.12 16.09 0.66
CA ALA A 497 2.90 16.86 0.40
C ALA A 497 2.12 16.34 -0.81
N ALA A 498 2.80 15.90 -1.87
CA ALA A 498 2.18 15.37 -3.08
C ALA A 498 1.35 14.09 -2.86
N ASP A 499 1.67 13.30 -1.84
CA ASP A 499 1.01 12.02 -1.54
C ASP A 499 -0.22 12.19 -0.65
N VAL A 500 -0.31 13.36 0.01
CA VAL A 500 -1.37 13.69 0.98
C VAL A 500 -2.78 13.48 0.43
N PRO A 501 -3.16 13.87 -0.81
CA PRO A 501 -4.51 13.62 -1.31
C PRO A 501 -4.88 12.13 -1.27
N ALA A 502 -4.01 11.25 -1.75
CA ALA A 502 -4.29 9.82 -1.81
C ALA A 502 -4.40 9.21 -0.40
N ILE A 503 -3.48 9.57 0.51
CA ILE A 503 -3.47 9.09 1.89
C ILE A 503 -4.75 9.56 2.61
N VAL A 504 -5.02 10.86 2.56
CA VAL A 504 -6.14 11.48 3.28
C VAL A 504 -7.48 10.97 2.76
N MET A 505 -7.69 10.88 1.44
CA MET A 505 -8.95 10.34 0.89
C MET A 505 -9.17 8.85 1.24
N SER A 506 -8.09 8.10 1.53
CA SER A 506 -8.20 6.67 1.89
C SER A 506 -8.44 6.42 3.38
N GLU A 507 -7.98 7.31 4.25
CA GLU A 507 -7.99 7.07 5.71
C GLU A 507 -8.85 8.06 6.51
N ALA A 508 -9.17 9.24 5.97
CA ALA A 508 -9.98 10.22 6.68
C ALA A 508 -11.47 9.88 6.67
N GLY A 509 -12.19 10.30 7.72
CA GLY A 509 -13.61 10.00 7.90
C GLY A 509 -13.84 8.68 8.62
N ARG A 510 -15.10 8.20 8.60
CA ARG A 510 -15.46 6.93 9.22
C ARG A 510 -14.81 5.73 8.53
N LEU A 511 -14.71 4.63 9.26
CA LEU A 511 -14.19 3.35 8.77
C LEU A 511 -14.79 2.97 7.41
N GLY A 512 -13.91 2.66 6.44
CA GLY A 512 -14.31 2.26 5.10
C GLY A 512 -14.94 3.39 4.26
N GLY A 513 -14.71 4.66 4.61
CA GLY A 513 -15.34 5.83 3.98
C GLY A 513 -16.76 6.12 4.47
N GLY A 514 -17.25 5.35 5.44
CA GLY A 514 -18.61 5.46 5.95
C GLY A 514 -19.69 5.03 4.96
N ASP A 515 -20.95 5.16 5.37
CA ASP A 515 -22.13 4.80 4.58
C ASP A 515 -22.78 5.97 3.83
N PHE A 516 -22.08 7.11 3.73
CA PHE A 516 -22.56 8.32 3.09
C PHE A 516 -21.62 8.74 1.96
N ASN A 517 -22.13 8.81 0.73
CA ASN A 517 -21.37 9.20 -0.44
C ASN A 517 -22.00 10.44 -1.10
N PHE A 518 -21.18 11.44 -1.38
CA PHE A 518 -21.52 12.62 -2.16
C PHE A 518 -20.31 13.02 -3.01
N GLU A 519 -20.54 13.48 -4.24
CA GLU A 519 -19.48 13.87 -5.17
C GLU A 519 -19.58 15.37 -5.44
N PHE A 520 -18.53 16.11 -5.12
CA PHE A 520 -18.39 17.52 -5.48
C PHE A 520 -17.83 17.66 -6.89
N THR A 521 -18.14 18.77 -7.54
CA THR A 521 -17.64 19.11 -8.86
C THR A 521 -16.73 20.33 -8.79
N SER A 522 -15.97 20.61 -9.85
CA SER A 522 -15.16 21.83 -9.93
C SER A 522 -15.99 23.14 -9.85
N ALA A 523 -17.32 23.07 -10.00
CA ALA A 523 -18.19 24.22 -9.80
C ALA A 523 -18.39 24.54 -8.30
N ASP A 524 -18.19 23.56 -7.42
CA ASP A 524 -18.31 23.70 -5.97
C ASP A 524 -17.05 24.31 -5.34
N ASP A 525 -15.87 24.24 -6.00
CA ASP A 525 -14.58 24.74 -5.50
C ASP A 525 -14.59 26.20 -4.97
N GLU A 526 -15.38 27.07 -5.59
CA GLU A 526 -15.50 28.48 -5.19
C GLU A 526 -16.88 28.80 -4.57
N ASP A 527 -17.80 27.82 -4.49
CA ASP A 527 -19.13 28.01 -3.95
C ASP A 527 -19.13 27.85 -2.43
N TYR A 528 -19.69 28.84 -1.74
CA TYR A 528 -19.86 28.84 -0.29
C TYR A 528 -21.34 28.95 0.12
N ALA A 529 -22.25 28.86 -0.86
CA ALA A 529 -23.66 28.61 -0.59
C ALA A 529 -23.84 27.18 -0.06
N VAL A 530 -24.98 26.93 0.59
CA VAL A 530 -25.36 25.57 0.98
C VAL A 530 -25.60 24.75 -0.28
N ASN A 531 -24.85 23.68 -0.48
CA ASN A 531 -25.10 22.73 -1.56
C ASN A 531 -26.45 22.02 -1.28
N THR A 532 -27.44 22.35 -2.10
CA THR A 532 -28.83 21.90 -1.88
C THR A 532 -29.00 20.39 -2.05
N ALA A 533 -28.18 19.74 -2.89
CA ALA A 533 -28.22 18.31 -3.09
C ALA A 533 -27.64 17.58 -1.87
N LEU A 534 -26.47 18.01 -1.39
CA LEU A 534 -25.85 17.48 -0.17
C LEU A 534 -26.80 17.63 1.04
N MET A 535 -27.35 18.82 1.26
CA MET A 535 -28.29 19.08 2.35
C MET A 535 -29.56 18.21 2.25
N ALA A 536 -30.08 17.97 1.04
CA ALA A 536 -31.22 17.09 0.84
C ALA A 536 -30.89 15.64 1.22
N GLN A 537 -29.70 15.16 0.84
CA GLN A 537 -29.24 13.82 1.17
C GLN A 537 -29.04 13.66 2.68
N ILE A 538 -28.38 14.61 3.35
CA ILE A 538 -28.20 14.64 4.82
C ILE A 538 -29.57 14.56 5.52
N LYS A 539 -30.54 15.38 5.11
CA LYS A 539 -31.89 15.36 5.70
C LYS A 539 -32.65 14.06 5.47
N SER A 540 -32.35 13.36 4.38
CA SER A 540 -32.96 12.09 4.03
C SER A 540 -32.25 10.88 4.63
N TYR A 541 -31.10 11.07 5.31
CA TYR A 541 -30.30 9.98 5.84
C TYR A 541 -31.10 9.10 6.82
N THR A 542 -31.10 7.81 6.54
CA THR A 542 -31.68 6.76 7.38
C THR A 542 -30.64 5.71 7.66
N SER A 543 -30.57 5.22 8.90
CA SER A 543 -29.65 4.12 9.21
C SER A 543 -30.06 2.86 8.43
N PRO A 544 -29.11 2.16 7.82
CA PRO A 544 -29.37 0.87 7.17
C PRO A 544 -29.56 -0.28 8.18
N VAL A 545 -29.30 -0.05 9.47
CA VAL A 545 -29.47 -1.02 10.56
C VAL A 545 -30.96 -1.31 10.79
N ILE A 546 -31.32 -2.59 10.72
CA ILE A 546 -32.68 -3.08 10.99
C ILE A 546 -32.83 -3.47 12.47
N ALA A 547 -31.82 -4.12 13.04
CA ALA A 547 -31.84 -4.59 14.41
C ALA A 547 -30.42 -4.72 14.98
N ILE A 548 -30.31 -4.63 16.30
CA ILE A 548 -29.06 -4.70 17.06
C ILE A 548 -29.22 -5.75 18.16
N GLY A 549 -28.17 -6.53 18.45
CA GLY A 549 -28.20 -7.49 19.55
C GLY A 549 -29.17 -8.65 19.29
N SER A 550 -30.13 -8.87 20.19
CA SER A 550 -31.10 -9.95 20.08
C SER A 550 -32.40 -9.56 19.35
N GLY A 551 -32.48 -8.34 18.80
CA GLY A 551 -33.70 -7.77 18.22
C GLY A 551 -34.03 -8.24 16.79
N PHE A 552 -33.42 -9.31 16.30
CA PHE A 552 -33.52 -9.71 14.89
C PHE A 552 -34.94 -10.10 14.50
N THR A 553 -35.38 -9.66 13.32
CA THR A 553 -36.71 -9.99 12.80
C THR A 553 -36.62 -10.94 11.62
N SER A 554 -37.53 -11.92 11.57
CA SER A 554 -37.70 -12.81 10.42
C SER A 554 -38.55 -12.13 9.35
N GLY A 555 -38.07 -10.98 8.85
CA GLY A 555 -38.83 -10.11 7.95
C GLY A 555 -40.00 -9.40 8.65
N GLU A 556 -39.82 -8.10 8.88
CA GLU A 556 -40.76 -7.09 9.43
C GLU A 556 -41.09 -7.17 10.95
N VAL A 557 -40.59 -6.15 11.70
CA VAL A 557 -41.02 -5.49 12.99
C VAL A 557 -41.75 -6.31 14.07
N ASP A 558 -41.46 -6.27 15.39
CA ASP A 558 -40.93 -5.25 16.33
C ASP A 558 -40.34 -5.97 17.60
N PRO A 559 -39.68 -5.29 18.57
CA PRO A 559 -38.52 -5.81 19.34
C PRO A 559 -38.85 -6.43 20.71
N PRO A 560 -37.88 -7.16 21.33
CA PRO A 560 -37.78 -7.27 22.78
C PRO A 560 -36.49 -6.67 23.35
N THR A 561 -36.70 -6.03 24.49
CA THR A 561 -35.82 -5.23 25.33
C THR A 561 -34.88 -6.08 26.19
N THR A 562 -33.60 -5.72 26.30
CA THR A 562 -32.79 -5.54 27.54
C THR A 562 -31.28 -5.52 27.24
N THR A 563 -30.56 -4.50 27.71
CA THR A 563 -29.10 -4.36 27.57
C THR A 563 -28.41 -4.47 28.95
N PRO A 564 -27.35 -5.27 29.12
CA PRO A 564 -26.50 -5.23 30.31
C PRO A 564 -25.34 -4.24 30.16
N ALA A 565 -25.03 -3.48 31.22
CA ALA A 565 -23.75 -2.79 31.35
C ALA A 565 -22.70 -3.80 31.83
N VAL A 566 -21.56 -3.89 31.13
CA VAL A 566 -20.48 -4.84 31.46
C VAL A 566 -19.36 -4.11 32.21
N THR A 567 -18.91 -4.71 33.31
CA THR A 567 -17.70 -4.30 34.04
C THR A 567 -16.60 -5.31 33.74
N THR A 568 -15.44 -4.84 33.28
CA THR A 568 -14.28 -5.70 33.06
C THR A 568 -13.76 -6.20 34.42
N LYS A 569 -13.82 -7.51 34.69
CA LYS A 569 -13.02 -8.11 35.77
C LYS A 569 -11.81 -8.79 35.18
N SER A 570 -10.63 -8.43 35.66
CA SER A 570 -9.40 -9.17 35.41
C SER A 570 -9.51 -10.59 36.02
N PRO A 571 -9.02 -11.65 35.36
CA PRO A 571 -9.04 -13.00 35.93
C PRO A 571 -8.08 -13.08 37.12
N GLU A 572 -8.58 -13.46 38.30
CA GLU A 572 -7.72 -13.95 39.39
C GLU A 572 -7.10 -15.30 38.98
N THR A 573 -5.81 -15.30 38.64
CA THR A 573 -5.01 -16.52 38.54
C THR A 573 -4.26 -16.76 39.85
N THR A 574 -4.68 -17.79 40.61
CA THR A 574 -3.84 -18.41 41.65
C THR A 574 -2.77 -19.26 40.95
N PRO A 575 -1.48 -19.20 41.38
CA PRO A 575 -0.37 -19.71 40.58
C PRO A 575 -0.27 -21.23 40.60
N SER A 576 -0.25 -21.84 39.42
CA SER A 576 0.31 -23.18 39.21
C SER A 576 1.23 -23.14 38.00
N GLN A 577 2.51 -23.41 38.26
CA GLN A 577 3.55 -23.58 37.25
C GLN A 577 3.19 -24.76 36.34
N ILE A 578 2.84 -24.46 35.09
CA ILE A 578 2.95 -25.40 33.96
C ILE A 578 3.52 -24.60 32.78
N THR A 579 4.63 -25.12 32.26
CA THR A 579 5.45 -24.63 31.15
C THR A 579 4.69 -24.54 29.83
N THR A 580 4.62 -23.33 29.28
CA THR A 580 3.97 -23.00 28.00
C THR A 580 4.94 -23.19 26.83
N ALA A 581 4.63 -24.14 25.93
CA ALA A 581 5.20 -24.19 24.59
C ALA A 581 4.32 -23.33 23.66
N LYS A 582 4.94 -22.37 22.95
CA LYS A 582 4.28 -21.45 22.00
C LYS A 582 4.22 -22.06 20.60
N GLN A 583 3.03 -22.10 20.00
CA GLN A 583 2.80 -22.43 18.59
C GLN A 583 2.83 -21.14 17.74
N GLN A 584 3.57 -21.21 16.63
CA GLN A 584 3.73 -20.20 15.57
C GLN A 584 2.42 -19.88 14.85
N THR A 585 2.24 -18.61 14.49
CA THR A 585 1.14 -18.11 13.66
C THR A 585 1.72 -17.43 12.42
N THR A 586 1.50 -18.04 11.26
CA THR A 586 1.91 -17.57 9.92
C THR A 586 0.93 -16.51 9.40
N LYS A 587 1.46 -15.34 9.02
CA LYS A 587 0.76 -14.17 8.48
C LYS A 587 0.53 -14.38 6.97
N ALA A 588 -0.70 -14.20 6.49
CA ALA A 588 -1.08 -14.33 5.08
C ALA A 588 -1.50 -12.96 4.53
N THR A 589 -1.14 -12.68 3.28
CA THR A 589 -1.34 -11.40 2.59
C THR A 589 -2.32 -11.58 1.42
N THR A 590 -3.46 -10.85 1.38
CA THR A 590 -4.38 -10.80 0.21
C THR A 590 -4.76 -9.39 -0.20
N LYS A 591 -4.09 -8.92 -1.27
CA LYS A 591 -4.40 -7.86 -2.26
C LYS A 591 -5.75 -7.09 -2.15
N THR A 592 -5.64 -5.76 -2.03
CA THR A 592 -6.65 -4.76 -2.44
C THR A 592 -6.24 -4.17 -3.80
N THR A 593 -7.10 -4.24 -4.82
CA THR A 593 -6.90 -3.62 -6.14
C THR A 593 -7.45 -2.19 -6.14
N SER A 594 -6.57 -1.19 -6.16
CA SER A 594 -6.90 0.20 -6.50
C SER A 594 -7.32 0.29 -7.97
N GLU A 595 -8.40 1.01 -8.26
CA GLU A 595 -8.83 1.30 -9.63
C GLU A 595 -7.78 2.20 -10.30
N ILE A 596 -7.21 1.77 -11.43
CA ILE A 596 -6.12 2.51 -12.07
C ILE A 596 -6.67 3.74 -12.81
N VAL A 597 -6.28 4.92 -12.35
CA VAL A 597 -6.46 6.18 -13.07
C VAL A 597 -5.50 6.19 -14.27
N ILE A 598 -6.06 6.00 -15.47
CA ILE A 598 -5.31 6.03 -16.73
C ILE A 598 -5.18 7.48 -17.19
N SER A 599 -3.96 7.96 -17.43
CA SER A 599 -3.73 9.33 -17.91
C SER A 599 -4.45 9.57 -19.25
N ALA A 600 -5.22 10.66 -19.34
CA ALA A 600 -5.98 11.04 -20.54
C ALA A 600 -5.07 11.35 -21.75
N ASP A 601 -3.80 11.68 -21.51
CA ASP A 601 -2.79 12.01 -22.53
C ASP A 601 -1.76 10.88 -22.74
N ALA A 602 -2.07 9.67 -22.26
CA ALA A 602 -1.17 8.52 -22.39
C ALA A 602 -0.99 8.08 -23.85
N VAL A 603 0.20 7.58 -24.15
CA VAL A 603 0.53 6.92 -25.41
C VAL A 603 0.51 5.41 -25.20
N TYR A 604 -0.14 4.69 -26.10
CA TYR A 604 -0.25 3.24 -26.04
C TYR A 604 0.64 2.60 -27.08
N CYS A 605 1.40 1.60 -26.64
CA CYS A 605 2.16 0.70 -27.49
C CYS A 605 1.54 -0.70 -27.48
N SER A 606 1.72 -1.45 -28.56
CA SER A 606 1.35 -2.87 -28.61
C SER A 606 2.43 -3.67 -29.35
N PRO A 607 2.48 -5.00 -29.22
CA PRO A 607 3.42 -5.84 -29.97
C PRO A 607 3.39 -5.64 -31.50
N ASN A 608 2.22 -5.27 -32.04
CA ASN A 608 2.00 -5.04 -33.47
C ASN A 608 1.80 -3.55 -33.81
N GLY A 609 2.15 -2.64 -32.90
CA GLY A 609 1.97 -1.20 -33.10
C GLY A 609 2.84 -0.67 -34.25
N SER A 610 2.33 0.30 -35.00
CA SER A 610 3.03 0.91 -36.14
C SER A 610 3.72 2.21 -35.76
N ASP A 611 4.87 2.52 -36.36
CA ASP A 611 5.54 3.82 -36.20
C ASP A 611 4.67 5.00 -36.68
N SER A 612 3.68 4.74 -37.54
CA SER A 612 2.77 5.74 -38.09
C SER A 612 1.43 5.87 -37.33
N ALA A 613 1.21 5.03 -36.32
CA ALA A 613 -0.02 5.02 -35.54
C ALA A 613 -0.13 6.23 -34.61
N LYS A 614 -1.35 6.59 -34.23
CA LYS A 614 -1.63 7.79 -33.42
C LYS A 614 -1.19 7.66 -31.96
N GLY A 615 -0.96 6.45 -31.46
CA GLY A 615 -0.62 6.21 -30.06
C GLY A 615 -1.83 6.21 -29.12
N THR A 616 -3.03 6.11 -29.67
CA THR A 616 -4.26 5.86 -28.88
C THR A 616 -4.41 4.37 -28.62
N LYS A 617 -5.22 3.98 -27.62
CA LYS A 617 -5.43 2.55 -27.31
C LYS A 617 -5.95 1.73 -28.51
N ASP A 618 -6.79 2.32 -29.34
CA ASP A 618 -7.35 1.68 -30.56
C ASP A 618 -6.42 1.76 -31.79
N ASP A 619 -5.35 2.55 -31.71
CA ASP A 619 -4.35 2.72 -32.79
C ASP A 619 -2.95 2.85 -32.15
N PRO A 620 -2.46 1.78 -31.51
CA PRO A 620 -1.25 1.80 -30.70
C PRO A 620 0.00 1.88 -31.59
N MET A 621 1.01 2.60 -31.13
CA MET A 621 2.27 2.76 -31.85
C MET A 621 3.33 1.74 -31.45
N SER A 622 4.46 1.75 -32.15
CA SER A 622 5.63 0.99 -31.73
C SER A 622 6.30 1.67 -30.52
N VAL A 623 7.09 0.91 -29.76
CA VAL A 623 7.89 1.42 -28.64
C VAL A 623 8.87 2.51 -29.11
N ASN A 624 9.52 2.32 -30.27
CA ASN A 624 10.48 3.28 -30.81
C ASN A 624 9.83 4.62 -31.19
N ALA A 625 8.63 4.58 -31.75
CA ALA A 625 7.87 5.79 -32.07
C ALA A 625 7.45 6.54 -30.79
N ALA A 626 7.03 5.81 -29.75
CA ALA A 626 6.65 6.41 -28.47
C ALA A 626 7.84 7.07 -27.77
N ILE A 627 9.01 6.42 -27.75
CA ILE A 627 10.25 6.98 -27.18
C ILE A 627 10.71 8.21 -27.98
N SER A 628 10.60 8.17 -29.31
CA SER A 628 10.92 9.33 -30.16
C SER A 628 9.99 10.50 -29.86
N MET A 629 8.69 10.24 -29.67
CA MET A 629 7.73 11.26 -29.25
C MET A 629 8.05 11.84 -27.87
N ALA A 630 8.50 10.99 -26.94
CA ALA A 630 8.85 11.43 -25.59
C ALA A 630 9.95 12.50 -25.58
N LYS A 631 10.86 12.51 -26.58
CA LYS A 631 11.94 13.50 -26.70
C LYS A 631 11.44 14.94 -26.73
N GLU A 632 10.29 15.16 -27.36
CA GLU A 632 9.68 16.49 -27.52
C GLU A 632 8.74 16.86 -26.35
N LYS A 633 8.59 15.99 -25.34
CA LYS A 633 7.69 16.20 -24.21
C LYS A 633 8.45 16.36 -22.89
N GLN A 634 7.91 17.21 -22.02
CA GLN A 634 8.44 17.44 -20.68
C GLN A 634 8.16 16.28 -19.72
N SER A 635 6.99 15.65 -19.88
CA SER A 635 6.60 14.37 -19.25
C SER A 635 5.64 13.64 -20.19
N ILE A 636 5.58 12.32 -20.06
CA ILE A 636 4.70 11.45 -20.85
C ILE A 636 4.53 10.12 -20.14
N THR A 637 3.35 9.51 -20.26
CA THR A 637 3.12 8.12 -19.85
C THR A 637 2.93 7.26 -21.08
N ILE A 638 3.79 6.25 -21.24
CA ILE A 638 3.73 5.24 -22.29
C ILE A 638 3.23 3.93 -21.66
N TYR A 639 2.00 3.53 -21.99
CA TYR A 639 1.44 2.24 -21.59
C TYR A 639 1.76 1.17 -22.63
N LEU A 640 2.31 0.06 -22.18
CA LEU A 640 2.55 -1.13 -22.98
C LEU A 640 1.36 -2.08 -22.84
N LEU A 641 0.61 -2.31 -23.91
CA LEU A 641 -0.45 -3.31 -23.93
C LEU A 641 0.15 -4.72 -23.92
N GLY A 642 -0.61 -5.68 -23.37
CA GLY A 642 -0.17 -7.05 -23.13
C GLY A 642 0.34 -7.78 -24.37
N GLY A 643 1.35 -8.63 -24.13
CA GLY A 643 1.96 -9.50 -25.14
C GLY A 643 3.47 -9.38 -25.24
N THR A 644 4.03 -10.10 -26.22
CA THR A 644 5.47 -10.18 -26.46
C THR A 644 5.90 -9.27 -27.61
N TYR A 645 6.66 -8.23 -27.29
CA TYR A 645 7.28 -7.32 -28.24
C TYR A 645 8.56 -7.95 -28.76
N LYS A 646 8.57 -8.33 -30.04
CA LYS A 646 9.76 -8.93 -30.68
C LYS A 646 10.69 -7.81 -31.15
N LEU A 647 11.77 -7.62 -30.41
CA LEU A 647 12.75 -6.56 -30.64
C LEU A 647 14.07 -7.21 -31.06
N ASP A 648 14.75 -6.65 -32.06
CA ASP A 648 16.01 -7.20 -32.58
C ASP A 648 17.19 -6.21 -32.46
N LYS A 649 16.93 -5.04 -31.87
CA LYS A 649 17.86 -3.91 -31.75
C LYS A 649 17.71 -3.21 -30.42
N THR A 650 18.79 -2.62 -29.95
CA THR A 650 18.83 -1.85 -28.70
C THR A 650 17.83 -0.71 -28.72
N ILE A 651 17.05 -0.61 -27.65
CA ILE A 651 16.23 0.56 -27.36
C ILE A 651 17.12 1.61 -26.68
N MET A 652 17.43 2.68 -27.42
CA MET A 652 18.25 3.79 -26.92
C MET A 652 17.38 4.93 -26.41
N ILE A 653 17.54 5.30 -25.14
CA ILE A 653 17.01 6.54 -24.56
C ILE A 653 18.21 7.42 -24.26
N GLU A 654 18.49 8.35 -25.19
CA GLU A 654 19.63 9.28 -25.13
C GLU A 654 19.55 10.21 -23.91
N GLU A 655 20.70 10.69 -23.41
CA GLU A 655 20.80 11.72 -22.37
C GLU A 655 19.93 12.97 -22.67
N SER A 656 19.87 13.37 -23.95
CA SER A 656 19.02 14.48 -24.40
C SER A 656 17.51 14.22 -24.26
N ASN A 657 17.10 12.98 -24.07
CA ASN A 657 15.73 12.57 -23.83
C ASN A 657 15.49 12.31 -22.34
N SER A 658 15.78 13.30 -21.50
CA SER A 658 15.54 13.24 -20.05
C SER A 658 14.16 13.79 -19.68
N GLY A 659 13.61 13.34 -18.55
CA GLY A 659 12.58 14.06 -17.80
C GLY A 659 13.20 15.12 -16.88
N ASN A 660 12.44 15.57 -15.89
CA ASN A 660 12.92 16.48 -14.84
C ASN A 660 12.46 16.00 -13.45
N SER A 661 13.07 16.53 -12.39
CA SER A 661 12.59 16.31 -11.03
C SER A 661 11.10 16.67 -10.89
N GLY A 662 10.30 15.75 -10.35
CA GLY A 662 8.84 15.88 -10.25
C GLY A 662 8.07 15.72 -11.57
N SER A 663 8.73 15.43 -12.70
CA SER A 663 8.12 15.26 -14.02
C SER A 663 8.83 14.16 -14.79
N PHE A 664 8.59 12.92 -14.35
CA PHE A 664 9.16 11.73 -14.95
C PHE A 664 8.57 11.46 -16.34
N LYS A 665 9.39 10.84 -17.20
CA LYS A 665 8.89 10.14 -18.38
C LYS A 665 8.70 8.67 -18.02
N THR A 666 7.52 8.13 -18.30
CA THR A 666 7.12 6.82 -17.78
C THR A 666 6.91 5.83 -18.91
N ILE A 667 7.46 4.62 -18.75
CA ILE A 667 7.12 3.45 -19.55
C ILE A 667 6.65 2.36 -18.58
N MET A 668 5.42 1.88 -18.75
CA MET A 668 4.90 0.86 -17.86
C MET A 668 3.97 -0.11 -18.56
N ALA A 669 3.89 -1.35 -18.06
CA ALA A 669 2.84 -2.26 -18.47
C ALA A 669 1.47 -1.62 -18.21
N TYR A 670 0.54 -1.79 -19.15
CA TYR A 670 -0.84 -1.46 -18.91
C TYR A 670 -1.34 -2.30 -17.74
N PRO A 671 -2.12 -1.74 -16.80
CA PRO A 671 -2.45 -2.45 -15.58
C PRO A 671 -3.16 -3.79 -15.82
N GLY A 672 -2.65 -4.84 -15.20
CA GLY A 672 -3.17 -6.21 -15.35
C GLY A 672 -2.62 -6.97 -16.57
N ASP A 673 -1.91 -6.30 -17.47
CA ASP A 673 -1.32 -6.94 -18.64
C ASP A 673 0.07 -7.52 -18.33
N GLU A 674 0.36 -8.70 -18.89
CA GLU A 674 1.71 -9.25 -18.92
C GLU A 674 2.42 -8.79 -20.19
N VAL A 675 3.57 -8.12 -20.02
CA VAL A 675 4.35 -7.54 -21.12
C VAL A 675 5.76 -8.09 -21.09
N ILE A 676 6.23 -8.55 -22.26
CA ILE A 676 7.59 -9.06 -22.44
C ILE A 676 8.23 -8.32 -23.62
N TRP A 677 9.35 -7.66 -23.37
CA TRP A 677 10.27 -7.22 -24.41
C TRP A 677 11.28 -8.33 -24.66
N ASP A 678 11.05 -9.04 -25.76
CA ASP A 678 11.82 -10.21 -26.13
C ASP A 678 12.83 -9.84 -27.22
N PHE A 679 14.09 -9.78 -26.78
CA PHE A 679 15.25 -9.49 -27.60
C PHE A 679 15.93 -10.74 -28.15
N SER A 680 15.37 -11.95 -28.02
CA SER A 680 16.06 -13.19 -28.43
C SER A 680 16.43 -13.26 -29.93
N ALA A 681 15.91 -12.37 -30.78
CA ALA A 681 16.33 -12.22 -32.17
C ALA A 681 17.60 -11.37 -32.36
N MET A 682 18.00 -10.63 -31.32
CA MET A 682 19.20 -9.81 -31.28
C MET A 682 20.46 -10.68 -31.27
N ALA A 683 21.45 -10.31 -32.08
CA ALA A 683 22.73 -11.04 -32.09
C ALA A 683 23.52 -10.80 -30.80
N ILE A 684 24.31 -11.78 -30.36
CA ILE A 684 25.17 -11.66 -29.18
C ILE A 684 26.40 -10.79 -29.50
N ALA A 685 26.54 -9.65 -28.83
CA ALA A 685 27.69 -8.74 -28.96
C ALA A 685 27.66 -7.66 -27.86
N ASP A 686 28.83 -7.19 -27.39
CA ASP A 686 29.02 -6.19 -26.33
C ASP A 686 28.34 -4.80 -26.55
N ALA A 687 27.75 -4.57 -27.73
CA ALA A 687 26.99 -3.35 -28.04
C ALA A 687 25.47 -3.59 -28.08
N ASN A 688 25.05 -4.85 -28.08
CA ASN A 688 23.68 -5.29 -28.30
C ASN A 688 22.94 -5.46 -26.97
N ARG A 689 22.86 -4.36 -26.23
CA ARG A 689 22.08 -4.27 -24.98
C ARG A 689 20.59 -4.22 -25.31
N GLY A 690 19.74 -4.75 -24.45
CA GLY A 690 18.28 -4.64 -24.63
C GLY A 690 17.86 -3.17 -24.59
N VAL A 691 18.12 -2.50 -23.47
CA VAL A 691 17.87 -1.07 -23.26
C VAL A 691 19.15 -0.35 -22.84
N VAL A 692 19.41 0.82 -23.42
CA VAL A 692 20.37 1.80 -22.89
C VAL A 692 19.58 3.01 -22.43
N LEU A 693 19.53 3.24 -21.12
CA LEU A 693 18.88 4.39 -20.50
C LEU A 693 19.94 5.40 -20.06
N ASP A 694 20.35 6.25 -21.01
CA ASP A 694 21.30 7.35 -20.80
C ASP A 694 20.59 8.64 -20.32
N GLY A 695 19.27 8.74 -20.56
CA GLY A 695 18.41 9.80 -20.03
C GLY A 695 18.18 9.71 -18.51
N SER A 696 17.90 10.85 -17.90
CA SER A 696 17.58 11.02 -16.48
C SER A 696 16.08 11.20 -16.24
N TYR A 697 15.60 10.94 -15.02
CA TYR A 697 14.19 11.07 -14.62
C TYR A 697 13.20 10.25 -15.48
N TRP A 698 13.56 9.00 -15.76
CA TRP A 698 12.67 8.00 -16.33
C TRP A 698 12.14 7.06 -15.25
N TYR A 699 10.91 6.59 -15.44
CA TYR A 699 10.27 5.61 -14.59
C TYR A 699 9.79 4.42 -15.41
N PHE A 700 10.41 3.26 -15.19
CA PHE A 700 10.05 1.98 -15.81
C PHE A 700 9.28 1.12 -14.80
N LYS A 701 8.11 0.58 -15.18
CA LYS A 701 7.31 -0.26 -14.27
C LYS A 701 6.68 -1.50 -14.89
N GLY A 702 6.90 -2.66 -14.27
CA GLY A 702 5.96 -3.79 -14.34
C GLY A 702 6.02 -4.68 -15.59
N PHE A 703 7.16 -4.76 -16.27
CA PHE A 703 7.31 -5.64 -17.44
C PHE A 703 8.66 -6.38 -17.48
N GLU A 704 8.77 -7.40 -18.34
CA GLU A 704 9.97 -8.22 -18.49
C GLU A 704 10.83 -7.75 -19.69
N ILE A 705 12.15 -7.71 -19.49
CA ILE A 705 13.15 -7.63 -20.55
C ILE A 705 13.90 -8.97 -20.59
N LYS A 706 13.88 -9.62 -21.74
CA LYS A 706 14.55 -10.91 -21.90
C LYS A 706 15.32 -11.06 -23.20
N GLY A 707 16.29 -11.97 -23.18
CA GLY A 707 16.95 -12.44 -24.40
C GLY A 707 17.87 -11.42 -25.08
N ALA A 708 18.29 -10.35 -24.39
CA ALA A 708 19.21 -9.38 -24.98
C ALA A 708 20.55 -10.03 -25.33
N GLY A 709 21.20 -9.53 -26.39
CA GLY A 709 22.50 -10.02 -26.86
C GLY A 709 23.71 -9.61 -26.00
N ASP A 710 23.46 -8.88 -24.92
CA ASP A 710 24.35 -8.37 -23.88
C ASP A 710 23.45 -8.10 -22.65
N ASN A 711 23.73 -7.07 -21.85
CA ASN A 711 22.90 -6.71 -20.70
C ASN A 711 21.43 -6.47 -21.10
N GLY A 712 20.50 -6.87 -20.22
CA GLY A 712 19.08 -6.54 -20.39
C GLY A 712 18.86 -5.03 -20.39
N MET A 713 19.41 -4.33 -19.40
CA MET A 713 19.45 -2.87 -19.33
C MET A 713 20.82 -2.37 -18.89
N LEU A 714 21.37 -1.41 -19.62
CA LEU A 714 22.42 -0.51 -19.13
C LEU A 714 21.78 0.81 -18.69
N LEU A 715 21.80 1.07 -17.38
CA LEU A 715 21.33 2.29 -16.76
C LEU A 715 22.50 3.27 -16.61
N SER A 716 22.46 4.37 -17.35
CA SER A 716 23.57 5.33 -17.49
C SER A 716 23.21 6.76 -17.13
N GLY A 717 21.92 7.10 -17.05
CA GLY A 717 21.44 8.39 -16.57
C GLY A 717 21.24 8.45 -15.05
N ASP A 718 20.75 9.59 -14.58
CA ASP A 718 20.58 9.91 -13.16
C ASP A 718 19.11 9.98 -12.74
N ASN A 719 18.84 9.79 -11.45
CA ASN A 719 17.52 10.01 -10.85
C ASN A 719 16.39 9.20 -11.52
N ASN A 720 16.70 8.01 -12.04
CA ASN A 720 15.70 7.12 -12.65
C ASN A 720 15.11 6.16 -11.62
N ILE A 721 13.91 5.65 -11.93
CA ILE A 721 13.21 4.65 -11.13
C ILE A 721 12.93 3.43 -12.00
N ILE A 722 13.38 2.27 -11.55
CA ILE A 722 13.13 0.98 -12.19
C ILE A 722 12.36 0.14 -11.18
N GLU A 723 11.07 -0.08 -11.40
CA GLU A 723 10.19 -0.72 -10.41
C GLU A 723 9.49 -1.97 -10.96
N MET A 724 9.41 -3.04 -10.17
CA MET A 724 8.63 -4.24 -10.54
C MET A 724 9.02 -4.82 -11.92
N MET A 725 10.28 -4.61 -12.34
CA MET A 725 10.81 -5.13 -13.60
C MET A 725 11.37 -6.53 -13.42
N VAL A 726 11.32 -7.33 -14.49
CA VAL A 726 11.99 -8.63 -14.57
C VAL A 726 13.06 -8.60 -15.65
N PHE A 727 14.30 -8.96 -15.31
CA PHE A 727 15.39 -9.14 -16.26
C PHE A 727 15.71 -10.63 -16.34
N ASN A 728 15.48 -11.24 -17.50
CA ASN A 728 15.50 -12.70 -17.61
C ASN A 728 16.28 -13.15 -18.83
N ASP A 729 17.14 -14.17 -18.69
CA ASP A 729 17.73 -14.88 -19.84
C ASP A 729 18.47 -13.95 -20.83
N ASN A 730 19.12 -12.90 -20.32
CA ASN A 730 19.97 -12.02 -21.13
C ASN A 730 21.38 -12.61 -21.25
N GLN A 731 22.09 -12.28 -22.34
CA GLN A 731 23.43 -12.82 -22.63
C GLN A 731 24.57 -12.09 -21.89
N ASP A 732 24.22 -11.26 -20.91
CA ASP A 732 25.07 -10.65 -19.89
C ASP A 732 24.14 -10.20 -18.73
N THR A 733 24.64 -9.41 -17.78
CA THR A 733 23.95 -8.94 -16.58
C THR A 733 22.54 -8.41 -16.87
N GLY A 734 21.56 -8.79 -16.04
CA GLY A 734 20.18 -8.35 -16.22
C GLY A 734 20.02 -6.83 -16.24
N LEU A 735 20.48 -6.13 -15.19
CA LEU A 735 20.59 -4.68 -15.17
C LEU A 735 21.96 -4.24 -14.62
N GLN A 736 22.66 -3.41 -15.40
CA GLN A 736 23.93 -2.81 -15.02
C GLN A 736 23.82 -1.29 -14.92
N ILE A 737 24.26 -0.71 -13.80
CA ILE A 737 24.47 0.73 -13.63
C ILE A 737 25.93 1.04 -13.94
N SER A 738 26.14 1.81 -15.01
CA SER A 738 27.47 2.23 -15.47
C SER A 738 27.32 3.34 -16.50
N ARG A 739 28.33 4.22 -16.61
CA ARG A 739 28.37 5.22 -17.68
C ARG A 739 28.25 4.56 -19.07
N TYR A 740 27.48 5.16 -19.95
CA TYR A 740 27.51 4.85 -21.38
C TYR A 740 28.52 5.76 -22.10
N GLN A 741 28.53 7.04 -21.75
CA GLN A 741 29.41 8.04 -22.34
C GLN A 741 30.87 7.83 -21.93
N SER A 742 31.69 7.30 -22.85
CA SER A 742 33.13 7.02 -22.60
C SER A 742 33.95 8.26 -22.21
N ALA A 743 33.48 9.47 -22.57
CA ALA A 743 34.10 10.74 -22.19
C ALA A 743 33.93 11.08 -20.69
N TYR A 744 32.96 10.49 -19.99
CA TYR A 744 32.65 10.78 -18.58
C TYR A 744 33.63 10.07 -17.65
N ASN A 745 34.71 10.74 -17.27
CA ASN A 745 35.86 10.12 -16.61
C ASN A 745 35.95 10.44 -15.10
N THR A 746 34.94 11.09 -14.52
CA THR A 746 34.85 11.37 -13.09
C THR A 746 33.57 10.82 -12.49
N ILE A 747 33.62 10.45 -11.20
CA ILE A 747 32.49 9.89 -10.45
C ILE A 747 31.23 10.77 -10.47
N ALA A 748 31.40 12.10 -10.51
CA ALA A 748 30.29 13.06 -10.58
C ALA A 748 29.56 13.08 -11.95
N GLN A 749 30.13 12.43 -12.96
CA GLN A 749 29.53 12.26 -14.29
C GLN A 749 29.01 10.83 -14.50
N TRP A 750 29.06 9.99 -13.48
CA TRP A 750 28.58 8.62 -13.56
C TRP A 750 27.14 8.55 -13.02
N PRO A 751 26.33 7.59 -13.51
CA PRO A 751 24.92 7.44 -13.12
C PRO A 751 24.75 7.43 -11.60
N SER A 752 23.95 8.35 -11.10
CA SER A 752 23.75 8.64 -9.68
C SER A 752 22.27 8.71 -9.31
N ASN A 753 21.97 8.48 -8.03
CA ASN A 753 20.64 8.64 -7.43
C ASN A 753 19.52 7.82 -8.10
N ASN A 754 19.84 6.67 -8.70
CA ASN A 754 18.83 5.79 -9.26
C ASN A 754 18.22 4.88 -8.19
N LEU A 755 16.91 4.64 -8.28
CA LEU A 755 16.18 3.71 -7.41
C LEU A 755 15.75 2.48 -8.22
N ILE A 756 16.25 1.31 -7.83
CA ILE A 756 15.85 0.03 -8.38
C ILE A 756 15.01 -0.66 -7.30
N LEU A 757 13.69 -0.68 -7.52
CA LEU A 757 12.70 -1.04 -6.52
C LEU A 757 11.95 -2.30 -6.93
N ASN A 758 11.86 -3.29 -6.05
CA ASN A 758 11.04 -4.50 -6.25
C ASN A 758 11.32 -5.22 -7.59
N CYS A 759 12.54 -5.13 -8.11
CA CYS A 759 12.93 -5.78 -9.36
C CYS A 759 13.40 -7.21 -9.14
N THR A 760 13.34 -8.03 -10.19
CA THR A 760 13.87 -9.40 -10.19
C THR A 760 14.80 -9.61 -11.37
N SER A 761 15.95 -10.22 -11.13
CA SER A 761 16.90 -10.56 -12.18
C SER A 761 17.30 -12.03 -12.10
N LYS A 762 17.10 -12.78 -13.18
CA LYS A 762 17.29 -14.24 -13.17
C LYS A 762 17.76 -14.82 -14.49
N ASN A 763 18.38 -16.00 -14.43
CA ASN A 763 18.78 -16.79 -15.59
C ASN A 763 19.67 -16.05 -16.59
N ASN A 764 20.25 -14.92 -16.22
CA ASN A 764 21.16 -14.21 -17.11
C ASN A 764 22.47 -15.00 -17.21
N CYS A 765 22.94 -15.19 -18.43
CA CYS A 765 24.07 -16.07 -18.72
C CYS A 765 24.84 -15.59 -19.95
N ASP A 766 26.10 -15.18 -19.74
CA ASP A 766 27.03 -14.91 -20.82
C ASP A 766 27.62 -16.23 -21.32
N ASN A 767 26.86 -16.98 -22.14
CA ASN A 767 27.18 -18.35 -22.58
C ASN A 767 28.62 -18.59 -23.08
N LYS A 768 29.31 -17.53 -23.49
CA LYS A 768 30.71 -17.56 -23.91
C LYS A 768 31.70 -17.82 -22.76
N SER A 769 31.46 -17.24 -21.58
CA SER A 769 32.37 -17.32 -20.42
C SER A 769 31.68 -17.79 -19.15
N MET A 770 30.39 -17.49 -18.97
CA MET A 770 29.60 -17.79 -17.78
C MET A 770 30.21 -17.18 -16.51
N GLU A 771 30.92 -16.06 -16.65
CA GLU A 771 31.71 -15.40 -15.61
C GLU A 771 31.38 -13.90 -15.48
N ASN A 772 30.44 -13.38 -16.27
CA ASN A 772 30.16 -11.94 -16.28
C ASN A 772 28.68 -11.60 -16.06
N ALA A 773 27.76 -12.53 -16.34
CA ALA A 773 26.34 -12.27 -16.22
C ALA A 773 25.86 -12.35 -14.77
N ASP A 774 25.75 -11.18 -14.15
CA ASP A 774 25.16 -11.01 -12.84
C ASP A 774 23.64 -10.88 -12.92
N GLY A 775 22.97 -10.98 -11.78
CA GLY A 775 21.60 -10.50 -11.67
C GLY A 775 21.56 -8.98 -11.83
N PHE A 776 22.21 -8.28 -10.91
CA PHE A 776 22.34 -6.84 -10.89
C PHE A 776 23.79 -6.43 -10.76
N ALA A 777 24.18 -5.35 -11.41
CA ALA A 777 25.50 -4.78 -11.23
C ALA A 777 25.45 -3.27 -11.09
N ALA A 778 26.17 -2.72 -10.12
CA ALA A 778 26.44 -1.29 -10.00
C ALA A 778 27.94 -1.13 -9.87
N LYS A 779 28.63 -1.25 -11.02
CA LYS A 779 30.06 -1.53 -11.10
C LYS A 779 30.79 -0.57 -12.03
N LEU A 780 32.12 -0.65 -12.03
CA LEU A 780 33.06 0.08 -12.89
C LEU A 780 33.02 1.60 -12.76
N THR A 781 31.94 2.22 -13.24
CA THR A 781 31.75 3.66 -13.38
C THR A 781 30.33 4.01 -12.98
N CYS A 782 30.03 3.74 -11.71
CA CYS A 782 28.77 4.01 -11.04
C CYS A 782 28.95 5.20 -10.09
N GLY A 783 28.06 6.17 -10.16
CA GLY A 783 28.06 7.35 -9.30
C GLY A 783 27.43 7.10 -7.93
N GLU A 784 27.18 8.16 -7.20
CA GLU A 784 26.72 8.13 -5.80
C GLU A 784 25.20 7.91 -5.68
N GLY A 785 24.75 7.43 -4.52
CA GLY A 785 23.34 7.48 -4.14
C GLY A 785 22.43 6.46 -4.84
N ASN A 786 22.99 5.47 -5.54
CA ASN A 786 22.19 4.42 -6.17
C ASN A 786 21.69 3.41 -5.11
N VAL A 787 20.41 3.07 -5.18
CA VAL A 787 19.73 2.23 -4.20
C VAL A 787 19.05 1.05 -4.89
N PHE A 788 19.29 -0.16 -4.38
CA PHE A 788 18.49 -1.34 -4.67
C PHE A 788 17.64 -1.66 -3.43
N ASP A 789 16.33 -1.76 -3.62
CA ASP A 789 15.37 -2.01 -2.55
C ASP A 789 14.35 -3.07 -2.95
N GLY A 790 14.09 -4.06 -2.09
CA GLY A 790 13.08 -5.09 -2.36
C GLY A 790 13.44 -6.04 -3.53
N CYS A 791 14.70 -6.07 -3.96
CA CYS A 791 15.10 -6.75 -5.19
C CYS A 791 15.50 -8.22 -4.97
N MET A 792 15.34 -9.05 -6.01
CA MET A 792 15.76 -10.46 -6.00
C MET A 792 16.67 -10.79 -7.17
N ALA A 793 17.83 -11.41 -6.90
CA ALA A 793 18.71 -11.93 -7.93
C ALA A 793 18.95 -13.43 -7.72
N TYR A 794 18.55 -14.25 -8.69
CA TYR A 794 18.72 -15.68 -8.57
C TYR A 794 19.01 -16.40 -9.86
N ASN A 795 19.74 -17.51 -9.75
CA ASN A 795 20.08 -18.36 -10.88
C ASN A 795 20.74 -17.58 -12.04
N ASN A 796 21.59 -16.60 -11.73
CA ASN A 796 22.45 -15.97 -12.73
C ASN A 796 23.76 -16.75 -12.82
N SER A 797 24.43 -16.74 -13.97
CA SER A 797 25.61 -17.58 -14.18
C SER A 797 26.83 -17.15 -13.35
N ASP A 798 26.96 -15.86 -13.00
CA ASP A 798 28.01 -15.36 -12.10
C ASP A 798 27.47 -15.02 -10.70
N ASP A 799 27.20 -13.74 -10.37
CA ASP A 799 26.70 -13.35 -9.05
C ASP A 799 25.24 -12.89 -9.04
N GLY A 800 24.67 -12.79 -7.84
CA GLY A 800 23.42 -12.06 -7.64
C GLY A 800 23.63 -10.56 -7.82
N TRP A 801 24.60 -9.99 -7.08
CA TRP A 801 25.03 -8.61 -7.18
C TRP A 801 26.53 -8.49 -7.38
N ASP A 802 26.96 -7.63 -8.31
CA ASP A 802 28.35 -7.23 -8.50
C ASP A 802 28.54 -5.70 -8.39
N LEU A 803 29.30 -5.27 -7.38
CA LEU A 803 29.71 -3.88 -7.14
C LEU A 803 31.18 -3.61 -7.52
N PHE A 804 31.76 -4.41 -8.43
CA PHE A 804 33.18 -4.36 -8.76
C PHE A 804 33.68 -2.96 -9.15
N ALA A 805 34.67 -2.48 -8.39
CA ALA A 805 35.47 -1.32 -8.77
C ALA A 805 36.80 -1.79 -9.38
N LYS A 806 37.28 -1.11 -10.42
CA LYS A 806 38.57 -1.40 -11.06
C LYS A 806 39.60 -0.33 -10.73
N SER A 807 40.86 -0.74 -10.58
CA SER A 807 41.94 0.17 -10.19
C SER A 807 42.16 1.31 -11.19
N GLU A 808 41.83 1.10 -12.47
CA GLU A 808 42.01 2.10 -13.54
C GLU A 808 41.02 3.27 -13.44
N THR A 809 39.80 3.05 -12.95
CA THR A 809 38.80 4.11 -12.77
C THR A 809 38.70 4.59 -11.34
N GLY A 810 39.23 3.82 -10.37
CA GLY A 810 39.15 4.17 -8.96
C GLY A 810 37.81 3.76 -8.33
N PRO A 811 37.49 4.31 -7.14
CA PRO A 811 36.28 3.94 -6.41
C PRO A 811 35.02 4.33 -7.18
N ILE A 812 33.97 3.55 -6.98
CA ILE A 812 32.61 3.88 -7.42
C ILE A 812 31.87 4.58 -6.28
N GLY A 813 30.72 5.16 -6.57
CA GLY A 813 29.89 5.74 -5.54
C GLY A 813 29.36 4.70 -4.55
N VAL A 814 28.94 5.19 -3.39
CA VAL A 814 28.27 4.37 -2.39
C VAL A 814 26.96 3.86 -2.97
N VAL A 815 26.75 2.56 -2.78
CA VAL A 815 25.55 1.84 -3.21
C VAL A 815 24.89 1.31 -1.94
N THR A 816 23.59 1.52 -1.84
CA THR A 816 22.77 0.97 -0.76
C THR A 816 21.99 -0.23 -1.29
N LEU A 817 22.24 -1.39 -0.70
CA LEU A 817 21.44 -2.59 -0.91
C LEU A 817 20.57 -2.78 0.34
N ARG A 818 19.26 -2.66 0.20
CA ARG A 818 18.33 -2.85 1.32
C ARG A 818 17.19 -3.77 0.95
N ASN A 819 16.71 -4.57 1.89
CA ASN A 819 15.60 -5.49 1.67
C ASN A 819 15.81 -6.38 0.41
N CYS A 820 17.01 -6.93 0.19
CA CYS A 820 17.34 -7.68 -1.04
C CYS A 820 17.59 -9.17 -0.78
N ILE A 821 17.33 -10.02 -1.78
CA ILE A 821 17.57 -11.47 -1.70
C ILE A 821 18.44 -11.96 -2.86
N ALA A 822 19.56 -12.60 -2.56
CA ALA A 822 20.44 -13.23 -3.54
C ALA A 822 20.55 -14.73 -3.32
N PHE A 823 20.17 -15.55 -4.31
CA PHE A 823 20.18 -17.01 -4.11
C PHE A 823 20.43 -17.84 -5.36
N ARG A 824 21.04 -19.01 -5.18
CA ARG A 824 21.31 -19.98 -6.26
C ARG A 824 22.06 -19.38 -7.47
N ASN A 825 22.84 -18.32 -7.26
CA ASN A 825 23.69 -17.76 -8.30
C ASN A 825 24.95 -18.62 -8.50
N GLY A 826 25.53 -18.50 -9.69
CA GLY A 826 26.61 -19.33 -10.23
C GLY A 826 26.14 -20.42 -11.21
N TYR A 827 24.81 -20.52 -11.45
CA TYR A 827 24.20 -21.35 -12.49
C TYR A 827 22.73 -20.95 -12.75
N THR A 828 22.27 -21.09 -13.98
CA THR A 828 20.89 -20.87 -14.39
C THR A 828 19.97 -22.02 -13.97
N GLU A 829 18.67 -21.80 -13.99
CA GLU A 829 17.67 -22.86 -13.74
C GLU A 829 17.78 -24.01 -14.76
N PHE A 830 18.38 -23.75 -15.93
CA PHE A 830 18.63 -24.72 -16.99
C PHE A 830 19.93 -25.50 -16.79
N GLY A 831 20.68 -25.18 -15.72
CA GLY A 831 21.97 -25.79 -15.41
C GLY A 831 23.13 -25.26 -16.25
N GLU A 832 22.95 -24.12 -16.93
CA GLU A 832 24.05 -23.38 -17.56
C GLU A 832 24.84 -22.66 -16.47
N GLY A 833 26.15 -22.57 -16.62
CA GLY A 833 27.04 -22.18 -15.53
C GLY A 833 27.83 -23.36 -14.96
N TYR A 834 28.69 -23.03 -14.00
CA TYR A 834 29.85 -23.79 -13.51
C TYR A 834 31.04 -23.99 -14.48
N GLY A 835 32.14 -23.32 -14.09
CA GLY A 835 33.46 -23.20 -14.71
C GLY A 835 34.35 -22.43 -13.72
N ASP A 836 34.96 -21.30 -14.11
CA ASP A 836 35.69 -20.38 -13.21
C ASP A 836 34.79 -19.24 -12.64
N CYS A 837 33.45 -19.35 -12.71
CA CYS A 837 32.50 -18.37 -12.16
C CYS A 837 32.66 -18.14 -10.64
N ASP A 838 32.34 -16.93 -10.20
CA ASP A 838 32.51 -16.47 -8.83
C ASP A 838 31.33 -16.87 -7.92
N GLY A 839 30.09 -16.86 -8.42
CA GLY A 839 28.98 -17.58 -7.79
C GLY A 839 28.56 -17.07 -6.41
N ASN A 840 28.61 -15.76 -6.18
CA ASN A 840 28.29 -15.14 -4.89
C ASN A 840 26.85 -14.60 -4.87
N GLY A 841 26.27 -14.47 -3.68
CA GLY A 841 25.05 -13.72 -3.50
C GLY A 841 25.29 -12.22 -3.71
N PHE A 842 26.11 -11.63 -2.84
CA PHE A 842 26.48 -10.21 -2.87
C PHE A 842 28.00 -10.05 -2.94
N LYS A 843 28.52 -9.61 -4.10
CA LYS A 843 29.91 -9.23 -4.35
C LYS A 843 30.06 -7.72 -4.17
N LEU A 844 30.58 -7.29 -3.02
CA LEU A 844 30.53 -5.91 -2.52
C LEU A 844 31.78 -5.08 -2.83
N GLY A 845 32.39 -5.31 -4.00
CA GLY A 845 33.48 -4.50 -4.52
C GLY A 845 34.63 -5.32 -5.11
N GLY A 846 35.74 -4.67 -5.46
CA GLY A 846 36.74 -5.27 -6.33
C GLY A 846 38.11 -4.60 -6.34
N SER A 847 39.13 -5.34 -6.76
CA SER A 847 40.48 -4.84 -7.12
C SER A 847 41.25 -4.04 -6.06
N GLY A 848 40.92 -4.17 -4.77
CA GLY A 848 41.60 -3.41 -3.71
C GLY A 848 41.18 -1.94 -3.66
N VAL A 849 40.04 -1.61 -4.27
CA VAL A 849 39.54 -0.25 -4.40
C VAL A 849 38.34 -0.06 -3.48
N GLY A 850 38.45 0.91 -2.57
CA GLY A 850 37.53 1.10 -1.45
C GLY A 850 36.30 1.94 -1.76
N SER A 851 35.09 1.39 -1.59
CA SER A 851 33.82 2.12 -1.69
C SER A 851 32.87 1.69 -0.56
N ALA A 852 32.44 2.64 0.28
CA ALA A 852 31.76 2.38 1.55
C ALA A 852 30.28 1.97 1.37
N HIS A 853 30.02 0.82 0.74
CA HIS A 853 28.66 0.35 0.48
C HIS A 853 27.89 0.04 1.78
N ILE A 854 26.57 0.17 1.71
CA ILE A 854 25.65 -0.08 2.81
C ILE A 854 24.79 -1.28 2.45
N VAL A 855 24.72 -2.28 3.33
CA VAL A 855 23.90 -3.48 3.14
C VAL A 855 23.00 -3.67 4.35
N GLU A 856 21.69 -3.56 4.17
CA GLU A 856 20.71 -3.62 5.26
C GLU A 856 19.59 -4.62 4.97
N ASN A 857 19.19 -5.41 5.95
CA ASN A 857 18.05 -6.32 5.84
C ASN A 857 18.12 -7.23 4.59
N CYS A 858 19.27 -7.86 4.33
CA CYS A 858 19.49 -8.67 3.12
C CYS A 858 19.63 -10.16 3.43
N LEU A 859 19.14 -11.00 2.51
CA LEU A 859 19.15 -12.46 2.61
C LEU A 859 20.02 -13.07 1.50
N ALA A 860 20.98 -13.93 1.85
CA ALA A 860 21.74 -14.71 0.89
C ALA A 860 21.64 -16.21 1.18
N PHE A 861 21.22 -17.02 0.20
CA PHE A 861 21.15 -18.47 0.41
C PHE A 861 21.44 -19.33 -0.82
N GLU A 862 21.96 -20.54 -0.60
CA GLU A 862 22.18 -21.55 -1.66
C GLU A 862 23.01 -21.07 -2.87
N ASN A 863 23.75 -19.97 -2.75
CA ASN A 863 24.67 -19.52 -3.78
C ASN A 863 25.87 -20.47 -3.88
N LEU A 864 26.47 -20.55 -5.08
CA LEU A 864 27.64 -21.38 -5.38
C LEU A 864 28.70 -21.35 -4.29
N ASN A 865 29.03 -20.13 -3.88
CA ASN A 865 30.22 -19.78 -3.12
C ASN A 865 29.80 -18.92 -1.92
N CYS A 866 30.04 -17.62 -1.93
CA CYS A 866 29.74 -16.81 -0.75
C CYS A 866 28.28 -16.36 -0.71
N GLY A 867 27.73 -16.15 0.49
CA GLY A 867 26.52 -15.35 0.64
C GLY A 867 26.85 -13.87 0.44
N PHE A 868 27.73 -13.35 1.29
CA PHE A 868 28.27 -11.99 1.23
C PHE A 868 29.79 -12.04 1.12
N THR A 869 30.37 -11.30 0.18
CA THR A 869 31.81 -11.12 0.10
C THR A 869 32.19 -9.67 -0.17
N ASP A 870 33.21 -9.18 0.52
CA ASP A 870 33.81 -7.89 0.21
C ASP A 870 34.52 -7.87 -1.16
N ASN A 871 34.82 -9.05 -1.71
CA ASN A 871 35.61 -9.26 -2.91
C ASN A 871 36.80 -8.29 -3.08
N ASN A 872 37.59 -8.15 -2.01
CA ASN A 872 38.77 -7.28 -1.99
C ASN A 872 38.46 -5.77 -2.02
N ASN A 873 37.26 -5.37 -1.61
CA ASN A 873 36.96 -4.00 -1.19
C ASN A 873 37.59 -3.73 0.19
N PRO A 874 38.54 -2.78 0.32
CA PRO A 874 39.11 -2.43 1.61
C PRO A 874 38.20 -1.57 2.49
N LYS A 875 37.08 -1.04 1.98
CA LYS A 875 36.21 -0.10 2.68
C LYS A 875 34.75 -0.49 2.48
N LEU A 876 34.08 -0.88 3.55
CA LEU A 876 32.64 -1.17 3.56
C LEU A 876 32.04 -0.39 4.74
N GLU A 877 30.87 0.22 4.56
CA GLU A 877 30.25 0.99 5.65
C GLU A 877 29.62 0.02 6.65
N SER A 878 28.65 -0.79 6.19
CA SER A 878 27.96 -1.71 7.10
C SER A 878 27.28 -2.91 6.42
N LEU A 879 27.18 -4.01 7.18
CA LEU A 879 26.19 -5.06 7.00
C LEU A 879 25.32 -5.13 8.26
N LYS A 880 24.04 -4.77 8.12
CA LYS A 880 23.08 -4.71 9.22
C LYS A 880 21.87 -5.59 8.95
N ASN A 881 21.36 -6.30 9.96
CA ASN A 881 20.14 -7.12 9.86
C ASN A 881 20.21 -8.15 8.71
N CYS A 882 21.40 -8.70 8.41
CA CYS A 882 21.58 -9.61 7.28
C CYS A 882 21.53 -11.07 7.72
N THR A 883 20.98 -11.95 6.87
CA THR A 883 20.96 -13.39 7.11
C THR A 883 21.60 -14.13 5.94
N ALA A 884 22.48 -15.07 6.25
CA ALA A 884 23.11 -15.96 5.28
C ALA A 884 22.86 -17.42 5.64
N TYR A 885 22.30 -18.18 4.71
CA TYR A 885 21.85 -19.55 4.92
C TYR A 885 22.38 -20.50 3.85
N ASN A 886 23.10 -21.55 4.24
CA ASN A 886 23.47 -22.65 3.33
C ASN A 886 24.05 -22.21 1.98
N ASN A 887 24.88 -21.16 1.96
CA ASN A 887 25.69 -20.86 0.78
C ASN A 887 26.84 -21.88 0.66
N SER A 888 27.66 -21.75 -0.38
CA SER A 888 28.77 -22.67 -0.70
C SER A 888 28.30 -24.04 -1.19
N VAL A 889 27.22 -24.08 -1.99
CA VAL A 889 26.71 -25.32 -2.60
C VAL A 889 27.68 -25.96 -3.60
N GLY A 890 28.69 -25.21 -4.08
CA GLY A 890 29.79 -25.75 -4.88
C GLY A 890 30.85 -26.51 -4.10
N ALA A 891 30.73 -26.57 -2.77
CA ALA A 891 31.69 -27.20 -1.87
C ALA A 891 33.16 -26.73 -2.04
N ASN A 892 33.36 -25.51 -2.56
CA ASN A 892 34.69 -24.91 -2.73
C ASN A 892 35.31 -24.49 -1.39
N GLY A 893 34.55 -24.53 -0.30
CA GLY A 893 34.97 -24.10 1.03
C GLY A 893 34.95 -22.58 1.14
N LYS A 894 33.88 -21.97 0.62
CA LYS A 894 33.57 -20.56 0.76
C LYS A 894 32.57 -20.38 1.92
N PRO A 895 32.66 -19.31 2.71
CA PRO A 895 31.76 -19.12 3.85
C PRO A 895 30.48 -18.38 3.46
N ASN A 896 29.52 -18.34 4.39
CA ASN A 896 28.37 -17.45 4.29
C ASN A 896 28.82 -15.98 4.24
N TYR A 897 29.74 -15.59 5.14
CA TYR A 897 30.34 -14.25 5.17
C TYR A 897 31.85 -14.29 4.92
N SER A 898 32.30 -13.61 3.85
CA SER A 898 33.71 -13.41 3.51
C SER A 898 34.04 -11.93 3.38
N VAL A 899 34.05 -11.24 4.52
CA VAL A 899 34.18 -9.77 4.66
C VAL A 899 35.38 -9.40 5.53
N TYR A 900 36.55 -9.94 5.19
CA TYR A 900 37.80 -9.83 5.98
C TYR A 900 38.89 -8.99 5.33
N ARG A 901 38.66 -8.53 4.10
CA ARG A 901 39.54 -7.64 3.33
C ARG A 901 39.11 -6.18 3.50
N CYS A 902 37.96 -5.91 4.13
CA CYS A 902 37.58 -4.60 4.65
C CYS A 902 38.52 -4.21 5.80
N VAL A 903 39.57 -3.43 5.52
CA VAL A 903 40.62 -3.10 6.48
C VAL A 903 40.53 -1.66 7.00
N ASP A 904 39.51 -0.91 6.58
CA ASP A 904 39.25 0.46 7.02
C ASP A 904 38.59 0.52 8.42
N ASP A 905 38.93 1.55 9.19
CA ASP A 905 38.36 1.80 10.51
C ASP A 905 36.92 2.34 10.35
N GLY A 906 35.94 1.45 10.25
CA GLY A 906 34.53 1.83 10.07
C GLY A 906 33.60 0.73 9.55
N CYS A 907 34.12 -0.44 9.17
CA CYS A 907 33.29 -1.55 8.73
C CYS A 907 32.52 -2.18 9.90
N ASP A 908 31.22 -1.94 9.95
CA ASP A 908 30.35 -2.33 11.05
C ASP A 908 29.41 -3.50 10.66
N PHE A 909 29.45 -4.57 11.45
CA PHE A 909 28.58 -5.74 11.31
C PHE A 909 27.62 -5.81 12.50
N SER A 910 26.32 -5.65 12.28
CA SER A 910 25.34 -5.64 13.37
C SER A 910 24.11 -6.48 13.04
N ASN A 911 23.59 -7.18 14.05
CA ASN A 911 22.38 -7.99 13.92
C ASN A 911 22.45 -9.03 12.80
N ILE A 912 23.63 -9.59 12.50
CA ILE A 912 23.78 -10.57 11.42
C ILE A 912 23.61 -12.01 11.90
N ILE A 913 23.08 -12.86 11.02
CA ILE A 913 22.97 -14.30 11.22
C ILE A 913 23.71 -15.03 10.10
N SER A 914 24.61 -15.93 10.51
CA SER A 914 25.09 -17.03 9.67
C SER A 914 24.49 -18.32 10.18
N TYR A 915 23.78 -19.04 9.31
CA TYR A 915 23.22 -20.34 9.63
C TYR A 915 23.54 -21.38 8.56
N ILE A 916 23.89 -22.57 9.03
CA ILE A 916 24.24 -23.73 8.21
C ILE A 916 23.47 -24.93 8.77
N ASN A 917 22.48 -25.39 8.01
CA ASN A 917 21.89 -26.70 8.19
C ASN A 917 22.67 -27.67 7.27
N GLN A 918 23.55 -28.48 7.86
CA GLN A 918 24.46 -29.34 7.12
C GLN A 918 23.74 -30.40 6.30
N ASP A 919 22.59 -30.90 6.77
CA ASP A 919 21.83 -31.92 6.06
C ASP A 919 21.18 -31.34 4.81
N GLU A 920 20.54 -30.17 4.92
CA GLU A 920 19.98 -29.46 3.76
C GLU A 920 21.07 -29.00 2.80
N LEU A 921 22.17 -28.46 3.30
CA LEU A 921 23.30 -28.08 2.44
C LEU A 921 23.88 -29.28 1.70
N THR A 922 23.98 -30.44 2.36
CA THR A 922 24.45 -31.68 1.72
C THR A 922 23.50 -32.12 0.59
N LYS A 923 22.19 -31.95 0.75
CA LYS A 923 21.20 -32.26 -0.29
C LYS A 923 21.30 -31.31 -1.50
N ALA A 924 21.70 -30.07 -1.27
CA ALA A 924 21.90 -29.08 -2.33
C ALA A 924 23.19 -29.28 -3.14
N LEU A 925 24.13 -30.14 -2.68
CA LEU A 925 25.35 -30.42 -3.40
C LEU A 925 25.09 -31.30 -4.63
N ALA A 926 25.91 -31.10 -5.67
CA ALA A 926 25.92 -32.00 -6.81
C ALA A 926 26.26 -33.46 -6.38
N PRO A 927 25.68 -34.49 -7.04
CA PRO A 927 25.93 -35.88 -6.69
C PRO A 927 27.42 -36.24 -6.64
N GLY A 928 27.87 -36.83 -5.53
CA GLY A 928 29.26 -37.25 -5.33
C GLY A 928 30.20 -36.17 -4.80
N VAL A 929 29.73 -34.92 -4.66
CA VAL A 929 30.46 -33.84 -3.99
C VAL A 929 30.30 -33.97 -2.48
N SER A 930 31.40 -33.84 -1.73
CA SER A 930 31.40 -33.89 -0.27
C SER A 930 31.32 -32.49 0.32
N LEU A 931 30.52 -32.32 1.37
CA LEU A 931 30.38 -31.05 2.09
C LEU A 931 31.73 -30.54 2.61
N LYS A 932 32.04 -29.27 2.33
CA LYS A 932 33.21 -28.57 2.85
C LYS A 932 32.80 -27.27 3.53
N LEU A 933 32.67 -27.32 4.86
CA LEU A 933 32.34 -26.15 5.67
C LEU A 933 33.53 -25.20 5.79
N ALA A 934 33.27 -23.90 5.65
CA ALA A 934 34.23 -22.84 5.88
C ALA A 934 33.80 -21.96 7.07
N ASN A 935 34.77 -21.32 7.71
CA ASN A 935 34.51 -20.34 8.75
C ASN A 935 34.17 -19.00 8.11
N ASP A 936 33.17 -18.32 8.66
CA ASP A 936 32.91 -16.92 8.38
C ASP A 936 34.12 -16.07 8.77
N LYS A 937 34.35 -15.00 8.01
CA LYS A 937 35.53 -14.15 8.14
C LYS A 937 35.11 -12.69 8.14
N PHE A 938 35.63 -11.96 9.13
CA PHE A 938 35.33 -10.55 9.39
C PHE A 938 36.63 -9.80 9.69
N VAL A 939 36.71 -8.54 9.27
CA VAL A 939 37.61 -7.51 9.81
C VAL A 939 36.79 -6.23 9.97
N GLY A 940 36.77 -5.67 11.17
CA GLY A 940 35.95 -4.50 11.50
C GLY A 940 35.42 -4.56 12.93
N THR A 941 34.21 -4.04 13.15
CA THR A 941 33.48 -4.20 14.41
C THR A 941 32.26 -5.09 14.22
N ILE A 942 31.95 -5.91 15.22
CA ILE A 942 30.79 -6.79 15.22
C ILE A 942 30.00 -6.64 16.52
N GLU A 943 28.68 -6.58 16.43
CA GLU A 943 27.77 -6.50 17.58
C GLU A 943 26.49 -7.29 17.35
N ASN A 944 25.85 -7.74 18.45
CA ASN A 944 24.57 -8.44 18.44
C ASN A 944 24.39 -9.47 17.30
N SER A 945 25.36 -10.38 17.10
CA SER A 945 25.45 -11.19 15.88
C SER A 945 25.80 -12.65 16.15
N VAL A 946 25.32 -13.55 15.29
CA VAL A 946 25.62 -14.99 15.32
C VAL A 946 26.38 -15.39 14.06
N TYR A 947 27.55 -16.00 14.23
CA TYR A 947 28.39 -16.44 13.11
C TYR A 947 29.06 -17.79 13.34
N TYR A 948 29.49 -18.45 12.26
CA TYR A 948 30.13 -19.77 12.30
C TYR A 948 31.66 -19.68 12.17
N ASN A 949 32.40 -20.14 13.20
CA ASN A 949 33.85 -20.31 13.15
C ASN A 949 34.29 -21.56 13.93
N SER A 950 34.29 -22.71 13.25
CA SER A 950 34.51 -24.04 13.85
C SER A 950 33.54 -24.33 15.02
N GLY A 951 32.30 -23.88 14.84
CA GLY A 951 31.25 -23.78 15.86
C GLY A 951 30.63 -22.37 15.88
N TYR A 952 29.39 -22.25 16.38
CA TYR A 952 28.70 -20.96 16.43
C TYR A 952 29.14 -20.11 17.62
N TYR A 953 29.30 -18.81 17.35
CA TYR A 953 29.59 -17.76 18.32
C TYR A 953 28.45 -16.77 18.34
N TYR A 954 28.09 -16.28 19.53
CA TYR A 954 27.14 -15.19 19.71
C TYR A 954 27.83 -13.99 20.36
N VAL A 955 27.84 -12.88 19.64
CA VAL A 955 28.38 -11.60 20.07
C VAL A 955 27.22 -10.76 20.57
N THR A 956 27.31 -10.23 21.80
CA THR A 956 26.30 -9.32 22.36
C THR A 956 26.76 -7.87 22.27
N ASP A 957 27.92 -7.57 22.85
CA ASP A 957 28.48 -6.22 22.88
C ASP A 957 29.28 -5.92 21.60
N LYS A 958 29.39 -4.64 21.25
CA LYS A 958 30.24 -4.18 20.15
C LYS A 958 31.71 -4.46 20.44
N VAL A 959 32.34 -5.25 19.57
CA VAL A 959 33.75 -5.65 19.70
C VAL A 959 34.47 -5.58 18.36
N ASN A 960 35.75 -5.26 18.40
CA ASN A 960 36.61 -5.39 17.22
C ASN A 960 36.82 -6.87 16.92
N VAL A 961 36.83 -7.22 15.63
CA VAL A 961 37.09 -8.57 15.16
C VAL A 961 38.16 -8.53 14.06
N ALA A 962 39.19 -9.35 14.22
CA ALA A 962 40.20 -9.59 13.19
C ALA A 962 39.90 -10.86 12.38
N ASN A 963 40.54 -10.99 11.22
CA ASN A 963 40.34 -12.14 10.34
C ASN A 963 40.65 -13.47 11.04
N GLY A 964 39.63 -14.32 11.16
CA GLY A 964 39.71 -15.62 11.82
C GLY A 964 39.62 -15.58 13.35
N GLU A 965 39.48 -14.39 13.93
CA GLU A 965 39.30 -14.22 15.37
C GLU A 965 37.94 -14.78 15.84
N LYS A 966 37.94 -15.26 17.07
CA LYS A 966 36.80 -15.90 17.73
C LYS A 966 36.36 -15.00 18.88
N VAL A 967 35.38 -14.14 18.60
CA VAL A 967 34.84 -13.16 19.53
C VAL A 967 33.41 -13.55 19.95
N GLY A 968 33.00 -13.13 21.15
CA GLY A 968 31.73 -13.52 21.74
C GLY A 968 31.73 -14.91 22.41
N THR A 969 30.54 -15.37 22.77
CA THR A 969 30.34 -16.62 23.52
C THR A 969 30.25 -17.81 22.57
N LYS A 970 31.19 -18.75 22.67
CA LYS A 970 31.16 -20.02 21.92
C LYS A 970 30.03 -20.92 22.42
N GLY A 971 29.35 -21.61 21.50
CA GLY A 971 28.27 -22.55 21.83
C GLY A 971 26.89 -21.92 21.68
N ALA A 972 26.78 -20.90 20.83
CA ALA A 972 25.51 -20.35 20.39
C ALA A 972 24.66 -21.49 19.79
N ALA A 973 23.65 -21.93 20.52
CA ALA A 973 22.72 -22.97 20.07
C ALA A 973 21.68 -22.38 19.12
N ILE A 974 22.12 -21.89 17.96
CA ILE A 974 21.22 -21.56 16.85
C ILE A 974 20.89 -22.84 16.08
N THR A 975 19.61 -23.03 15.81
CA THR A 975 19.04 -24.27 15.25
C THR A 975 17.88 -23.93 14.32
N ASP A 976 17.36 -24.94 13.61
CA ASP A 976 16.18 -24.78 12.74
C ASP A 976 14.98 -24.21 13.52
N ASP A 977 14.84 -24.56 14.80
CA ASP A 977 13.74 -24.12 15.66
C ASP A 977 13.74 -22.61 15.95
N ASP A 978 14.88 -21.93 15.74
CA ASP A 978 14.99 -20.48 15.91
C ASP A 978 14.34 -19.70 14.76
N PHE A 979 14.17 -20.31 13.59
CA PHE A 979 13.64 -19.65 12.39
C PHE A 979 12.18 -20.00 12.13
N ILE A 980 11.40 -19.05 11.62
CA ILE A 980 10.00 -19.27 11.28
C ILE A 980 9.87 -20.39 10.24
N SER A 981 10.71 -20.34 9.19
CA SER A 981 10.89 -21.39 8.19
C SER A 981 12.34 -21.48 7.74
N ILE A 982 12.81 -22.69 7.43
CA ILE A 982 14.12 -22.95 6.80
C ILE A 982 13.99 -23.60 5.41
N THR A 983 12.76 -23.74 4.89
CA THR A 983 12.52 -24.42 3.63
C THR A 983 12.35 -23.40 2.51
N ALA A 984 13.30 -23.39 1.57
CA ALA A 984 13.20 -22.59 0.36
C ALA A 984 12.27 -23.28 -0.68
N PRO A 985 11.45 -22.52 -1.44
CA PRO A 985 10.75 -23.04 -2.61
C PRO A 985 11.72 -23.65 -3.64
N ALA A 986 11.24 -24.63 -4.41
CA ALA A 986 12.05 -25.32 -5.40
C ALA A 986 12.50 -24.39 -6.55
N MET A 987 13.63 -24.70 -7.17
CA MET A 987 14.11 -24.05 -8.38
C MET A 987 13.06 -24.17 -9.51
N GLY A 988 12.89 -23.13 -10.34
CA GLY A 988 11.82 -23.03 -11.33
C GLY A 988 10.51 -22.42 -10.81
N SER A 989 10.43 -22.05 -9.53
CA SER A 989 9.30 -21.27 -9.00
C SER A 989 9.34 -19.84 -9.53
N ASP A 990 8.18 -19.25 -9.81
CA ASP A 990 8.10 -17.83 -10.12
C ASP A 990 8.21 -17.00 -8.84
N PHE A 991 9.44 -16.79 -8.37
CA PHE A 991 9.72 -16.03 -7.15
C PHE A 991 9.23 -14.58 -7.24
N HIS A 992 9.19 -13.99 -8.44
CA HIS A 992 8.71 -12.61 -8.63
C HIS A 992 7.24 -12.49 -8.22
N LYS A 993 6.42 -13.50 -8.52
CA LYS A 993 5.02 -13.57 -8.08
C LYS A 993 4.87 -14.18 -6.68
N LEU A 994 5.69 -15.16 -6.33
CA LEU A 994 5.55 -15.93 -5.09
C LEU A 994 5.98 -15.14 -3.84
N TRP A 995 7.03 -14.33 -3.94
CA TRP A 995 7.65 -13.65 -2.81
C TRP A 995 7.45 -12.14 -2.82
N ARG A 996 6.37 -11.69 -3.46
CA ARG A 996 5.94 -10.30 -3.41
C ARG A 996 4.54 -10.18 -2.85
N ASN A 997 4.34 -9.17 -2.00
CA ASN A 997 3.02 -8.69 -1.65
C ASN A 997 2.40 -7.94 -2.84
N ALA A 998 1.15 -7.51 -2.66
CA ALA A 998 0.39 -6.74 -3.65
C ALA A 998 1.12 -5.48 -4.13
N ASP A 999 1.76 -4.79 -3.18
CA ASP A 999 2.50 -3.53 -3.35
C ASP A 999 3.92 -3.74 -3.89
N GLY A 1000 4.30 -4.99 -4.17
CA GLY A 1000 5.62 -5.36 -4.67
C GLY A 1000 6.66 -5.63 -3.58
N THR A 1001 6.43 -5.28 -2.31
CA THR A 1001 7.37 -5.57 -1.20
C THR A 1001 7.64 -7.06 -1.06
N LEU A 1002 8.81 -7.42 -0.55
CA LEU A 1002 9.15 -8.82 -0.33
C LEU A 1002 8.29 -9.45 0.77
N ASN A 1003 7.87 -10.68 0.54
CA ASN A 1003 7.28 -11.53 1.55
C ASN A 1003 7.70 -12.98 1.32
N THR A 1004 8.67 -13.43 2.10
CA THR A 1004 9.19 -14.79 2.03
C THR A 1004 8.39 -15.76 2.91
N ASN A 1005 7.31 -15.29 3.53
CA ASN A 1005 6.50 -16.01 4.52
C ASN A 1005 7.34 -16.49 5.72
N GLY A 1006 8.29 -15.66 6.18
CA GLY A 1006 9.16 -15.95 7.32
C GLY A 1006 10.32 -16.88 7.01
N PHE A 1007 10.64 -17.14 5.73
CA PHE A 1007 11.82 -17.93 5.40
C PHE A 1007 13.09 -17.22 5.87
N MET A 1008 13.85 -17.91 6.73
CA MET A 1008 15.06 -17.45 7.40
C MET A 1008 14.91 -16.23 8.32
N GLU A 1009 13.68 -15.85 8.66
CA GLU A 1009 13.39 -14.87 9.72
C GLU A 1009 13.36 -15.56 11.09
N THR A 1010 13.86 -14.90 12.14
CA THR A 1010 13.86 -15.47 13.49
C THR A 1010 12.47 -15.39 14.12
N LYS A 1011 12.12 -16.40 14.94
CA LYS A 1011 10.88 -16.37 15.71
C LYS A 1011 11.03 -15.36 16.84
N SER A 1012 9.95 -14.65 17.17
CA SER A 1012 9.87 -13.80 18.38
C SER A 1012 10.13 -14.54 19.70
N THR A 1013 10.08 -15.87 19.68
CA THR A 1013 10.41 -16.73 20.83
C THR A 1013 11.86 -17.17 20.87
N SER A 1014 12.59 -17.00 19.76
CA SER A 1014 14.03 -17.28 19.74
C SER A 1014 14.74 -16.28 20.64
N LYS A 1015 15.82 -16.72 21.27
CA LYS A 1015 16.76 -15.81 21.94
C LYS A 1015 17.49 -14.89 20.95
N TYR A 1016 17.33 -15.14 19.65
CA TYR A 1016 17.88 -14.36 18.55
C TYR A 1016 16.81 -13.53 17.81
N ALA A 1017 15.64 -13.29 18.43
CA ALA A 1017 14.48 -12.65 17.79
C ALA A 1017 14.76 -11.27 17.15
N ASP A 1018 15.77 -10.56 17.63
CA ASP A 1018 16.13 -9.22 17.14
C ASP A 1018 17.28 -9.25 16.11
N LEU A 1019 17.67 -10.45 15.64
CA LEU A 1019 18.77 -10.65 14.71
C LEU A 1019 18.27 -11.12 13.35
N GLY A 1020 19.06 -10.79 12.33
CA GLY A 1020 18.86 -11.21 10.97
C GLY A 1020 17.87 -10.33 10.24
N ILE A 1021 17.28 -10.91 9.19
CA ILE A 1021 16.31 -10.23 8.34
C ILE A 1021 14.95 -10.12 9.04
N ASP A 1022 14.21 -9.09 8.67
CA ASP A 1022 12.78 -8.96 8.93
C ASP A 1022 12.11 -8.39 7.68
N PHE A 1023 11.55 -9.28 6.85
CA PHE A 1023 10.78 -8.88 5.68
C PHE A 1023 9.30 -8.63 5.99
N GLN A 1024 8.86 -8.89 7.23
CA GLN A 1024 7.48 -8.65 7.66
C GLN A 1024 7.23 -7.20 8.10
N SER A 1025 8.29 -6.41 8.26
CA SER A 1025 8.26 -5.01 8.68
C SER A 1025 8.91 -4.04 7.68
N ILE A 1026 9.02 -4.43 6.39
CA ILE A 1026 9.53 -3.53 5.35
C ILE A 1026 8.60 -2.32 5.22
N GLU A 1027 9.12 -1.15 5.54
CA GLU A 1027 8.52 0.13 5.17
C GLU A 1027 8.86 0.42 3.70
N LEU A 1028 7.84 0.70 2.88
CA LEU A 1028 8.05 1.08 1.49
C LEU A 1028 8.77 2.42 1.41
N PRO A 1029 9.80 2.58 0.56
CA PRO A 1029 10.27 3.90 0.24
C PRO A 1029 9.21 4.67 -0.55
N PRO A 1030 9.11 6.00 -0.37
CA PRO A 1030 8.21 6.81 -1.17
C PRO A 1030 8.63 6.71 -2.65
N VAL A 1031 7.74 6.17 -3.48
CA VAL A 1031 7.86 6.24 -4.94
C VAL A 1031 7.22 7.56 -5.37
N PRO A 1032 7.94 8.48 -6.04
CA PRO A 1032 7.36 9.76 -6.44
C PRO A 1032 6.15 9.55 -7.34
N ILE A 1033 5.03 10.19 -6.97
CA ILE A 1033 3.82 10.25 -7.79
C ILE A 1033 4.15 10.97 -9.11
N ILE A 1034 3.95 10.26 -10.23
CA ILE A 1034 4.05 10.87 -11.57
C ILE A 1034 2.83 11.77 -11.75
N THR A 1035 3.03 13.08 -11.60
CA THR A 1035 2.00 14.06 -12.00
C THR A 1035 2.17 14.33 -13.50
N THR A 1036 1.18 13.97 -14.32
CA THR A 1036 1.07 14.54 -15.68
C THR A 1036 0.56 15.98 -15.57
N PRO A 1037 1.25 16.99 -16.12
CA PRO A 1037 0.76 18.36 -16.10
C PRO A 1037 -0.57 18.46 -16.85
N ALA A 1038 -1.56 19.13 -16.26
CA ALA A 1038 -2.77 19.52 -16.97
C ALA A 1038 -2.39 20.38 -18.21
N VAL A 1039 -2.87 19.96 -19.38
CA VAL A 1039 -2.76 20.76 -20.61
C VAL A 1039 -3.53 22.06 -20.40
N THR A 1040 -2.81 23.14 -20.11
CA THR A 1040 -3.35 24.49 -20.21
C THR A 1040 -3.52 24.82 -21.68
N THR A 1041 -4.77 24.88 -22.15
CA THR A 1041 -5.09 25.46 -23.46
C THR A 1041 -4.67 26.93 -23.44
N ALA A 1042 -3.50 27.21 -23.99
CA ALA A 1042 -3.04 28.58 -24.20
C ALA A 1042 -3.96 29.27 -25.20
N SER A 1043 -4.68 30.28 -24.71
CA SER A 1043 -5.44 31.20 -25.55
C SER A 1043 -4.46 31.97 -26.43
N SER A 1044 -4.62 31.82 -27.76
CA SER A 1044 -3.76 32.43 -28.76
C SER A 1044 -3.87 33.96 -28.73
N VAL A 1045 -2.77 34.63 -28.35
CA VAL A 1045 -2.58 36.07 -28.59
C VAL A 1045 -1.97 36.24 -29.98
N GLU A 1046 -2.73 36.86 -30.90
CA GLU A 1046 -2.23 37.31 -32.19
C GLU A 1046 -1.03 38.23 -32.01
N THR A 1047 0.14 37.82 -32.51
CA THR A 1047 1.24 38.73 -32.77
C THR A 1047 1.69 38.55 -34.22
N THR A 1048 1.33 39.53 -35.04
CA THR A 1048 1.81 39.70 -36.42
C THR A 1048 3.33 39.84 -36.45
N VAL A 1049 4.04 38.89 -37.07
CA VAL A 1049 5.40 39.12 -37.60
C VAL A 1049 5.55 38.46 -38.97
N THR A 1050 6.06 39.28 -39.88
CA THR A 1050 6.25 39.16 -41.32
C THR A 1050 7.11 37.96 -41.75
N THR A 1051 6.61 37.19 -42.72
CA THR A 1051 7.34 36.15 -43.44
C THR A 1051 8.39 36.72 -44.40
N VAL A 1052 9.59 36.14 -44.43
CA VAL A 1052 10.48 36.12 -45.61
C VAL A 1052 10.75 34.67 -45.98
N SER A 1053 10.41 34.35 -47.22
CA SER A 1053 10.40 33.06 -47.89
C SER A 1053 11.69 32.74 -48.64
N THR A 1054 12.08 31.45 -48.70
CA THR A 1054 12.71 30.77 -49.85
C THR A 1054 12.54 29.25 -49.65
N SER A 1055 11.55 28.60 -50.28
CA SER A 1055 11.56 27.94 -51.62
C SER A 1055 12.30 26.58 -51.62
N VAL A 1056 11.80 25.45 -52.17
CA VAL A 1056 10.71 25.16 -53.11
C VAL A 1056 10.62 23.62 -53.34
N SER A 1057 9.43 23.13 -53.75
CA SER A 1057 9.14 21.92 -54.59
C SER A 1057 9.32 20.53 -53.94
N SER A 1058 8.46 19.52 -54.09
CA SER A 1058 7.36 19.11 -55.02
C SER A 1058 6.83 17.76 -54.47
N SER A 1059 5.68 17.16 -54.77
CA SER A 1059 4.51 17.37 -55.63
C SER A 1059 3.48 16.30 -55.25
N GLU A 1060 2.20 16.63 -55.43
CA GLU A 1060 0.99 15.86 -55.14
C GLU A 1060 0.89 14.47 -55.80
N SER A 1061 0.11 13.57 -55.19
CA SER A 1061 -1.07 12.99 -55.88
C SER A 1061 -2.10 12.43 -54.88
N GLN A 1062 -3.36 12.85 -55.05
CA GLN A 1062 -4.57 12.33 -54.39
C GLN A 1062 -5.10 11.10 -55.14
N GLN A 1063 -5.64 10.09 -54.44
CA GLN A 1063 -6.94 9.47 -54.79
C GLN A 1063 -7.51 8.58 -53.66
N SER A 1064 -8.78 8.22 -53.82
CA SER A 1064 -9.86 8.06 -52.83
C SER A 1064 -10.09 6.67 -52.21
N THR A 1065 -10.92 6.69 -51.17
CA THR A 1065 -11.55 5.64 -50.34
C THR A 1065 -12.24 4.46 -51.05
N GLU A 1066 -12.20 3.26 -50.44
CA GLU A 1066 -13.28 2.24 -50.49
C GLU A 1066 -13.22 1.28 -49.28
N GLU A 1067 -14.37 1.02 -48.64
CA GLU A 1067 -14.61 0.01 -47.57
C GLU A 1067 -14.61 -1.42 -48.14
N ALA A 1068 -14.14 -2.43 -47.38
CA ALA A 1068 -14.18 -3.84 -47.77
C ALA A 1068 -14.93 -4.73 -46.75
N THR A 1069 -15.90 -5.49 -47.26
CA THR A 1069 -16.70 -6.56 -46.63
C THR A 1069 -16.00 -7.94 -46.63
N VAL A 1070 -16.33 -8.78 -45.64
CA VAL A 1070 -15.80 -10.16 -45.40
C VAL A 1070 -16.32 -11.20 -46.43
N PRO A 1071 -15.49 -12.12 -46.98
CA PRO A 1071 -15.93 -13.11 -47.97
C PRO A 1071 -16.41 -14.45 -47.36
N SER A 1072 -17.33 -15.15 -48.04
CA SER A 1072 -17.79 -16.52 -47.73
C SER A 1072 -17.52 -17.50 -48.89
N TYR A 1073 -17.19 -18.75 -48.57
CA TYR A 1073 -16.87 -19.81 -49.53
C TYR A 1073 -18.11 -20.64 -49.94
N THR A 1074 -18.16 -21.12 -51.20
CA THR A 1074 -19.33 -21.82 -51.79
C THR A 1074 -19.00 -23.21 -52.37
N GLY A 1075 -17.89 -23.83 -51.93
CA GLY A 1075 -17.47 -25.15 -52.40
C GLY A 1075 -18.16 -26.34 -51.71
N ASP A 1076 -17.88 -27.54 -52.22
CA ASP A 1076 -18.46 -28.80 -51.76
C ASP A 1076 -17.80 -29.27 -50.45
N LEU A 1077 -18.46 -28.98 -49.32
CA LEU A 1077 -18.01 -29.30 -47.94
C LEU A 1077 -17.92 -30.80 -47.64
N SER A 1078 -18.33 -31.68 -48.57
CA SER A 1078 -18.23 -33.14 -48.40
C SER A 1078 -16.85 -33.72 -48.73
N LYS A 1079 -15.89 -32.89 -49.17
CA LYS A 1079 -14.52 -33.28 -49.44
C LYS A 1079 -13.62 -32.97 -48.26
N ILE A 1080 -12.70 -33.89 -47.94
CA ILE A 1080 -11.69 -33.68 -46.90
C ILE A 1080 -10.85 -32.44 -47.25
N LYS A 1081 -10.91 -31.45 -46.37
CA LYS A 1081 -10.15 -30.20 -46.43
C LYS A 1081 -9.38 -30.08 -45.12
N TYR A 1082 -8.17 -30.64 -45.10
CA TYR A 1082 -7.34 -30.68 -43.91
C TYR A 1082 -7.14 -29.26 -43.37
N GLY A 1083 -7.51 -29.06 -42.11
CA GLY A 1083 -7.48 -27.79 -41.40
C GLY A 1083 -8.82 -27.08 -41.21
N ASP A 1084 -9.84 -27.42 -41.99
CA ASP A 1084 -11.20 -26.86 -41.86
C ASP A 1084 -12.01 -27.73 -40.89
N VAL A 1085 -11.69 -27.60 -39.60
CA VAL A 1085 -12.21 -28.44 -38.51
C VAL A 1085 -13.69 -28.13 -38.24
N ASN A 1086 -14.13 -26.93 -38.58
CA ASN A 1086 -15.51 -26.49 -38.41
C ASN A 1086 -16.37 -26.68 -39.67
N GLU A 1087 -15.82 -27.24 -40.76
CA GLU A 1087 -16.43 -27.48 -42.07
C GLU A 1087 -17.22 -26.28 -42.62
N ASP A 1088 -16.68 -25.06 -42.52
CA ASP A 1088 -17.27 -23.85 -43.09
C ASP A 1088 -16.67 -23.47 -44.47
N GLY A 1089 -15.65 -24.21 -44.90
CA GLY A 1089 -14.98 -24.05 -46.17
C GLY A 1089 -13.79 -23.09 -46.11
N LEU A 1090 -13.49 -22.50 -44.96
CA LEU A 1090 -12.30 -21.71 -44.68
C LEU A 1090 -11.38 -22.48 -43.73
N ILE A 1091 -10.10 -22.16 -43.73
CA ILE A 1091 -9.16 -22.65 -42.72
C ILE A 1091 -8.67 -21.38 -42.01
N ASP A 1092 -9.23 -21.11 -40.85
CA ASP A 1092 -8.97 -19.89 -40.10
C ASP A 1092 -8.86 -20.12 -38.58
N SER A 1093 -8.71 -19.04 -37.82
CA SER A 1093 -8.46 -19.14 -36.39
C SER A 1093 -9.59 -19.83 -35.61
N THR A 1094 -10.79 -19.89 -36.18
CA THR A 1094 -11.93 -20.61 -35.60
C THR A 1094 -11.69 -22.11 -35.55
N ASP A 1095 -11.05 -22.68 -36.57
CA ASP A 1095 -10.72 -24.12 -36.64
C ASP A 1095 -9.72 -24.53 -35.57
N ILE A 1096 -8.73 -23.66 -35.29
CA ILE A 1096 -7.73 -23.86 -34.22
C ILE A 1096 -8.41 -23.95 -32.86
N VAL A 1097 -9.35 -23.04 -32.59
CA VAL A 1097 -10.06 -22.99 -31.29
C VAL A 1097 -10.90 -24.24 -31.09
N ILE A 1098 -11.60 -24.70 -32.13
CA ILE A 1098 -12.43 -25.89 -32.07
C ILE A 1098 -11.57 -27.13 -31.87
N LEU A 1099 -10.45 -27.25 -32.60
CA LEU A 1099 -9.53 -28.37 -32.44
C LEU A 1099 -8.89 -28.40 -31.05
N ASN A 1100 -8.44 -27.26 -30.52
CA ASN A 1100 -7.83 -27.21 -29.18
C ASN A 1100 -8.82 -27.54 -28.06
N LYS A 1101 -10.09 -27.16 -28.19
CA LYS A 1101 -11.14 -27.58 -27.23
C LYS A 1101 -11.37 -29.10 -27.28
N TYR A 1102 -11.40 -29.66 -28.48
CA TYR A 1102 -11.49 -31.12 -28.67
C TYR A 1102 -10.28 -31.84 -28.04
N LEU A 1103 -9.06 -31.31 -28.21
CA LEU A 1103 -7.84 -31.88 -27.61
C LEU A 1103 -7.82 -31.80 -26.08
N LEU A 1104 -8.42 -30.75 -25.51
CA LEU A 1104 -8.52 -30.55 -24.06
C LEU A 1104 -9.51 -31.54 -23.41
N ASN A 1105 -10.67 -31.76 -24.04
CA ASN A 1105 -11.68 -32.69 -23.57
C ASN A 1105 -12.61 -33.12 -24.71
N ASN A 1106 -12.25 -34.19 -25.42
CA ASN A 1106 -13.02 -34.69 -26.56
C ASN A 1106 -14.43 -35.19 -26.20
N ALA A 1107 -14.68 -35.59 -24.95
CA ALA A 1107 -15.99 -36.00 -24.48
C ALA A 1107 -16.92 -34.81 -24.22
N GLY A 1108 -16.35 -33.68 -23.78
CA GLY A 1108 -17.07 -32.42 -23.55
C GLY A 1108 -17.23 -31.55 -24.80
N TYR A 1109 -16.32 -31.70 -25.78
CA TYR A 1109 -16.30 -30.92 -27.02
C TYR A 1109 -16.04 -31.81 -28.24
N PRO A 1110 -16.91 -32.78 -28.56
CA PRO A 1110 -16.71 -33.65 -29.72
C PRO A 1110 -16.76 -32.86 -31.03
N LEU A 1111 -15.90 -33.21 -31.98
CA LEU A 1111 -15.99 -32.67 -33.35
C LEU A 1111 -17.29 -33.12 -34.01
N LYS A 1112 -17.85 -32.26 -34.87
CA LYS A 1112 -19.25 -32.35 -35.31
C LYS A 1112 -19.56 -33.48 -36.30
N SER A 1113 -18.54 -34.08 -36.93
CA SER A 1113 -18.69 -35.14 -37.93
C SER A 1113 -17.41 -35.96 -38.10
N ASP A 1114 -17.50 -37.12 -38.76
CA ASP A 1114 -16.32 -37.91 -39.14
C ASP A 1114 -15.43 -37.16 -40.15
N THR A 1115 -16.00 -36.27 -40.97
CA THR A 1115 -15.25 -35.41 -41.90
C THR A 1115 -14.50 -34.30 -41.16
N ALA A 1116 -15.08 -33.69 -40.13
CA ALA A 1116 -14.36 -32.77 -39.24
C ALA A 1116 -13.20 -33.46 -38.50
N LEU A 1117 -13.39 -34.74 -38.14
CA LEU A 1117 -12.34 -35.57 -37.53
C LEU A 1117 -11.21 -35.86 -38.54
N GLU A 1118 -11.53 -36.12 -39.80
CA GLU A 1118 -10.52 -36.27 -40.86
C GLU A 1118 -9.83 -34.94 -41.20
N ASN A 1119 -10.56 -33.83 -41.28
CA ASN A 1119 -10.01 -32.49 -41.50
C ASN A 1119 -9.07 -32.08 -40.37
N ALA A 1120 -9.38 -32.47 -39.14
CA ALA A 1120 -8.54 -32.23 -37.96
C ALA A 1120 -7.22 -33.01 -37.95
N ASN A 1121 -7.00 -34.00 -38.84
CA ASN A 1121 -5.73 -34.72 -38.91
C ASN A 1121 -4.78 -34.11 -39.95
N CYS A 1122 -4.34 -32.89 -39.65
CA CYS A 1122 -3.54 -32.02 -40.52
C CYS A 1122 -2.09 -32.47 -40.71
N VAL A 1123 -1.54 -33.38 -39.90
CA VAL A 1123 -0.22 -33.99 -40.17
C VAL A 1123 -0.32 -35.44 -40.66
N TYR A 1124 -1.54 -35.95 -40.82
CA TYR A 1124 -1.91 -37.30 -41.28
C TYR A 1124 -1.11 -38.44 -40.66
N ASP A 1125 -1.04 -38.48 -39.33
CA ASP A 1125 -0.39 -39.57 -38.57
C ASP A 1125 -1.39 -40.56 -37.94
N SER A 1126 -2.68 -40.42 -38.27
CA SER A 1126 -3.83 -41.19 -37.74
C SER A 1126 -4.16 -40.92 -36.26
N SER A 1127 -3.42 -40.06 -35.57
CA SER A 1127 -3.82 -39.42 -34.30
C SER A 1127 -4.32 -38.00 -34.56
N ILE A 1128 -5.13 -37.48 -33.64
CA ILE A 1128 -5.47 -36.06 -33.61
C ILE A 1128 -4.87 -35.55 -32.31
N ASP A 1129 -3.78 -34.80 -32.42
CA ASP A 1129 -3.04 -34.27 -31.28
C ASP A 1129 -2.63 -32.81 -31.53
N THR A 1130 -1.82 -32.26 -30.63
CA THR A 1130 -1.41 -30.85 -30.70
C THR A 1130 -0.60 -30.52 -31.96
N LYS A 1131 -0.02 -31.50 -32.65
CA LYS A 1131 0.69 -31.29 -33.92
C LYS A 1131 -0.25 -30.87 -35.03
N ASP A 1132 -1.47 -31.40 -35.05
CA ASP A 1132 -2.45 -31.04 -36.07
C ASP A 1132 -2.92 -29.59 -35.92
N SER A 1133 -3.17 -29.16 -34.68
CA SER A 1133 -3.48 -27.77 -34.35
C SER A 1133 -2.34 -26.83 -34.75
N LEU A 1134 -1.10 -27.24 -34.51
CA LEU A 1134 0.09 -26.48 -34.92
C LEU A 1134 0.22 -26.40 -36.45
N ALA A 1135 -0.18 -27.44 -37.19
CA ALA A 1135 -0.20 -27.41 -38.65
C ALA A 1135 -1.23 -26.39 -39.19
N ILE A 1136 -2.43 -26.31 -38.61
CA ILE A 1136 -3.43 -25.30 -38.98
C ILE A 1136 -2.91 -23.89 -38.69
N ILE A 1137 -2.28 -23.68 -37.53
CA ILE A 1137 -1.63 -22.42 -37.17
C ILE A 1137 -0.58 -22.03 -38.21
N ASN A 1138 0.29 -22.97 -38.60
CA ASN A 1138 1.31 -22.71 -39.60
C ASN A 1138 0.73 -22.39 -40.99
N PHE A 1139 -0.37 -23.04 -41.38
CA PHE A 1139 -1.04 -22.72 -42.64
C PHE A 1139 -1.65 -21.31 -42.63
N ILE A 1140 -2.35 -20.93 -41.56
CA ILE A 1140 -2.96 -19.59 -41.43
C ILE A 1140 -1.90 -18.50 -41.40
N LEU A 1141 -0.76 -18.77 -40.77
CA LEU A 1141 0.42 -17.91 -40.77
C LEU A 1141 1.19 -17.95 -42.10
N GLN A 1142 0.71 -18.69 -43.10
CA GLN A 1142 1.30 -18.87 -44.42
C GLN A 1142 2.75 -19.39 -44.39
N THR A 1143 3.15 -20.04 -43.29
CA THR A 1143 4.47 -20.66 -43.16
C THR A 1143 4.53 -22.05 -43.80
N ILE A 1144 3.36 -22.66 -44.04
CA ILE A 1144 3.15 -23.82 -44.91
C ILE A 1144 1.95 -23.57 -45.84
N SER A 1145 1.85 -24.32 -46.94
CA SER A 1145 0.75 -24.20 -47.91
C SER A 1145 -0.40 -25.16 -47.61
N GLU A 1146 -1.56 -25.00 -48.27
CA GLU A 1146 -2.72 -25.89 -48.05
C GLU A 1146 -2.39 -27.34 -48.44
N ASP A 1147 -1.52 -27.52 -49.45
CA ASP A 1147 -1.01 -28.83 -49.90
C ASP A 1147 -0.09 -29.51 -48.87
N ASP A 1148 0.41 -28.77 -47.88
CA ASP A 1148 1.20 -29.32 -46.77
C ASP A 1148 0.32 -29.84 -45.62
N LEU A 1149 -0.98 -29.56 -45.65
CA LEU A 1149 -1.94 -30.08 -44.68
C LEU A 1149 -2.45 -31.46 -45.11
N GLY A 1150 -2.39 -32.40 -44.17
CA GLY A 1150 -2.91 -33.74 -44.27
C GLY A 1150 -2.08 -34.67 -45.13
N LYS A 1151 -2.77 -35.56 -45.87
CA LYS A 1151 -2.15 -36.71 -46.52
C LYS A 1151 -1.43 -36.27 -47.80
N LYS A 1152 -0.10 -36.16 -47.76
CA LYS A 1152 0.71 -35.88 -48.96
C LYS A 1152 0.48 -36.96 -50.02
N SER A 1153 -0.06 -36.56 -51.17
CA SER A 1153 -0.35 -37.42 -52.33
C SER A 1153 0.88 -37.74 -53.18
#